data_AF-A0A2V1B9I9-F1
#
_entry.id   AF-A0A2V1B9I9-F1
#
_cell.length_a   1.000
_cell.length_b   1.000
_cell.length_c   1.000
_cell.angle_alpha   90.00
_cell.angle_beta   90.00
_cell.angle_gamma   90.00
#
_symmetry.space_group_name_H-M   'P 1'
#
loop_
_entity.id
_entity.type
_entity.pdbx_description
1 polymer ?
#
loop_
_entity_poly.entity_id
_entity_poly.type
_entity_poly.pdbx_seq_one_letter_code
_entity_poly.pdbx_strand_id
1 'polypeptide(L)'
;MQKLLVANMHLTSGLTDKAIKEKKSQIDALSDFLIMRSKKIGTSERENPSEIIIAGDFNLTTSNRTIQKALSRGLITAETATAVKNVIDLSLWEDAFLVSELNPGNGIEDEDQGDGDAGNENGNAMFGHDGNEIFAGEQGATFDRSTNPIAAQLNPLIDRSPQRYDRVLFLKGGGISAKGDGFEIFGFADEEGACGSDHYGVRALLKVTDAGPGAGAGTSESDHRSLLREETTKGGTRMAVVEDDTDFSNLVEPYLPTANDIAQREMAIELLQSTLSHGTGFETLILAPLGSYLMGTYFADSDVDVLAIGCVSPAKFFDFTARELRNLDSREGGSDEGRGFKGVHFVNSLVSIVEVNVLEIKFDLQYCQAEELVRAYHSTIPSPNLQNLVFDKDLISTLSPSSIRPLNTYRDSAYLLNTIPHLPSYRLAHRYLSLYLKNRGLYSAKFGYLGGIHLQLMLNRVVKLIHLSTTEDYSENDSISVSAATIIRTFFAYYASFNWSSENVTDPLLGPDNKVSPRSARDAIFIPAIHTPTARPNVASSCTKLSAHTLSSEFKLAQSHLAAGDWPWCLRPSEEGLQDFMQGSGAFVRVGIDLWGVGESNEGGRGGSGIGEEKVREMIGALESRFPRLLVSLGRIVGVEGRVWPGRLFVPDLASKSQPESKAKGKEIDEEKTREDAEEGQFKGYYLLGVSAREGMDKEGKRLMEGKLMTAVREFERGVVEAREFVEGSRNVWVVVDVVRRKEVFGMGLEIDRREWGGKKRESLISAELGTSIAPFSVPASSAATQHTSSTTQTPSISKPSKQPKHKPTPLRPAHEIIARIKWDADLDIANYLIGYEDRFVGVKEMELGRWKSESTDEEFIPLHRVVWIRLKDDGGAIMWDRRRKIDCFFGSGVGAS
;
A
#
# COMPACT_ATOMS: atom_id res chain seq x y z
N MET A 1 -2.65 34.82 42.45
CA MET A 1 -3.50 33.62 42.57
C MET A 1 -4.40 33.58 41.35
N GLN A 2 -4.17 32.62 40.46
CA GLN A 2 -5.11 32.26 39.40
C GLN A 2 -6.44 31.87 40.05
N LYS A 3 -7.54 32.44 39.58
CA LYS A 3 -8.88 32.16 40.14
C LYS A 3 -9.44 30.97 39.39
N LEU A 4 -9.78 29.91 40.12
CA LEU A 4 -10.41 28.71 39.58
C LEU A 4 -11.93 28.83 39.75
N LEU A 5 -12.68 28.62 38.67
CA LEU A 5 -14.13 28.48 38.66
C LEU A 5 -14.47 26.99 38.61
N VAL A 6 -15.20 26.52 39.62
CA VAL A 6 -15.74 25.16 39.65
C VAL A 6 -17.26 25.24 39.67
N ALA A 7 -17.91 24.60 38.71
CA ALA A 7 -19.35 24.40 38.68
C ALA A 7 -19.68 22.94 39.00
N ASN A 8 -20.68 22.73 39.85
CA ASN A 8 -21.32 21.42 39.98
C ASN A 8 -22.56 21.40 39.05
N MET A 9 -22.79 20.29 38.35
CA MET A 9 -23.96 20.08 37.52
C MET A 9 -24.72 18.81 37.91
N HIS A 10 -26.04 18.91 37.90
CA HIS A 10 -26.94 17.77 37.98
C HIS A 10 -28.07 17.97 36.96
N LEU A 11 -28.07 17.19 35.89
CA LEU A 11 -29.13 17.20 34.88
C LEU A 11 -30.17 16.12 35.21
N THR A 12 -31.42 16.31 34.79
CA THR A 12 -32.48 15.32 35.04
C THR A 12 -32.31 14.07 34.18
N SER A 13 -32.48 12.88 34.73
CA SER A 13 -32.44 11.63 33.95
C SER A 13 -33.52 11.57 32.86
N GLY A 14 -33.24 10.81 31.79
CA GLY A 14 -34.20 10.56 30.69
C GLY A 14 -33.63 10.72 29.28
N LEU A 15 -34.17 9.90 28.37
CA LEU A 15 -33.86 9.88 26.94
C LEU A 15 -35.16 10.05 26.15
N THR A 16 -35.48 11.30 25.82
CA THR A 16 -36.58 11.72 24.94
C THR A 16 -36.13 12.95 24.16
N ASP A 17 -36.75 13.24 23.00
CA ASP A 17 -36.36 14.39 22.16
C ASP A 17 -36.39 15.71 22.94
N LYS A 18 -37.41 15.89 23.79
CA LYS A 18 -37.54 17.03 24.67
C LYS A 18 -36.41 17.08 25.72
N ALA A 19 -36.15 15.96 26.41
CA ALA A 19 -35.14 15.91 27.47
C ALA A 19 -33.72 16.18 26.94
N ILE A 20 -33.38 15.64 25.76
CA ILE A 20 -32.05 15.88 25.15
C ILE A 20 -31.90 17.35 24.73
N LYS A 21 -32.94 17.96 24.14
CA LYS A 21 -32.94 19.37 23.79
C LYS A 21 -32.84 20.30 25.02
N GLU A 22 -33.54 19.96 26.10
CA GLU A 22 -33.47 20.71 27.37
C GLU A 22 -32.08 20.58 28.02
N LYS A 23 -31.47 19.40 28.04
CA LYS A 23 -30.10 19.18 28.53
C LYS A 23 -29.07 19.99 27.75
N LYS A 24 -29.12 19.95 26.41
CA LYS A 24 -28.22 20.75 25.57
C LYS A 24 -28.36 22.24 25.88
N SER A 25 -29.59 22.77 25.90
CA SER A 25 -29.82 24.17 26.26
C SER A 25 -29.34 24.55 27.66
N GLN A 26 -29.31 23.61 28.63
CA GLN A 26 -28.79 23.83 29.98
C GLN A 26 -27.25 23.83 30.03
N ILE A 27 -26.59 22.92 29.31
CA ILE A 27 -25.10 22.91 29.20
C ILE A 27 -24.60 24.13 28.44
N ASP A 28 -25.24 24.48 27.32
CA ASP A 28 -24.86 25.64 26.51
C ASP A 28 -24.98 26.94 27.36
N ALA A 29 -26.11 27.15 28.03
CA ALA A 29 -26.33 28.30 28.91
C ALA A 29 -25.39 28.35 30.13
N LEU A 30 -25.01 27.19 30.69
CA LEU A 30 -24.01 27.11 31.76
C LEU A 30 -22.61 27.46 31.23
N SER A 31 -22.25 26.98 30.04
CA SER A 31 -20.97 27.26 29.39
C SER A 31 -20.83 28.75 29.10
N ASP A 32 -21.84 29.37 28.49
CA ASP A 32 -21.92 30.82 28.26
C ASP A 32 -21.79 31.62 29.55
N PHE A 33 -22.51 31.21 30.60
CA PHE A 33 -22.44 31.86 31.90
C PHE A 33 -21.03 31.79 32.49
N LEU A 34 -20.39 30.63 32.49
CA LEU A 34 -19.06 30.44 33.06
C LEU A 34 -17.97 31.17 32.25
N ILE A 35 -18.05 31.16 30.92
CA ILE A 35 -17.12 31.88 30.03
C ILE A 35 -17.32 33.39 30.14
N MET A 36 -18.55 33.88 30.23
CA MET A 36 -18.81 35.30 30.52
C MET A 36 -18.33 35.68 31.93
N ARG A 37 -18.45 34.76 32.90
CA ARG A 37 -18.04 34.99 34.28
C ARG A 37 -16.53 35.01 34.45
N SER A 38 -15.78 34.12 33.78
CA SER A 38 -14.31 34.14 33.77
C SER A 38 -13.78 35.44 33.19
N LYS A 39 -14.32 35.89 32.04
CA LYS A 39 -14.03 37.20 31.42
C LYS A 39 -14.35 38.37 32.35
N LYS A 40 -15.45 38.31 33.12
CA LYS A 40 -15.83 39.34 34.13
C LYS A 40 -15.07 39.27 35.45
N ILE A 41 -14.24 38.25 35.68
CA ILE A 41 -13.43 38.11 36.90
C ILE A 41 -11.97 38.56 36.67
N GLY A 42 -11.48 38.50 35.43
CA GLY A 42 -10.23 39.13 34.98
C GLY A 42 -10.40 40.62 34.68
N THR A 43 -10.74 41.44 35.68
CA THR A 43 -11.04 42.88 35.52
C THR A 43 -9.80 43.78 35.47
N SER A 44 -8.62 43.25 35.15
CA SER A 44 -7.44 44.06 34.83
C SER A 44 -6.73 43.47 33.62
N GLU A 45 -6.17 44.32 32.77
CA GLU A 45 -5.42 43.97 31.54
C GLU A 45 -4.11 43.18 31.82
N ARG A 46 -3.93 42.66 33.04
CA ARG A 46 -2.76 41.91 33.52
C ARG A 46 -3.11 40.66 34.32
N GLU A 47 -4.39 40.31 34.50
CA GLU A 47 -4.79 39.04 35.13
C GLU A 47 -5.19 38.03 34.04
N ASN A 48 -4.62 36.83 34.11
CA ASN A 48 -4.99 35.70 33.24
C ASN A 48 -6.49 35.36 33.39
N PRO A 49 -7.13 34.81 32.34
CA PRO A 49 -8.50 34.31 32.45
C PRO A 49 -8.63 33.28 33.58
N SER A 50 -9.81 33.25 34.22
CA SER A 50 -10.09 32.25 35.25
C SER A 50 -10.33 30.89 34.62
N GLU A 51 -9.58 29.88 35.09
CA GLU A 51 -9.73 28.49 34.65
C GLU A 51 -11.10 27.94 35.05
N ILE A 52 -11.67 27.03 34.26
CA ILE A 52 -13.04 26.53 34.46
C ILE A 52 -13.06 25.00 34.50
N ILE A 53 -13.71 24.45 35.53
CA ILE A 53 -14.05 23.03 35.70
C ILE A 53 -15.57 22.91 35.85
N ILE A 54 -16.18 21.93 35.19
CA ILE A 54 -17.57 21.48 35.45
C ILE A 54 -17.51 20.02 35.88
N ALA A 55 -18.06 19.67 37.03
CA ALA A 55 -18.14 18.29 37.50
C ALA A 55 -19.54 17.93 37.99
N GLY A 56 -19.89 16.65 38.03
CA GLY A 56 -21.16 16.16 38.59
C GLY A 56 -21.87 15.17 37.68
N ASP A 57 -23.18 15.05 37.87
CA ASP A 57 -24.06 14.06 37.22
C ASP A 57 -24.74 14.68 35.98
N PHE A 58 -24.28 14.28 34.80
CA PHE A 58 -24.79 14.76 33.52
C PHE A 58 -26.04 13.98 33.09
N ASN A 59 -26.32 12.80 33.66
CA ASN A 59 -27.51 12.00 33.36
C ASN A 59 -27.75 11.79 31.83
N LEU A 60 -26.67 11.77 31.04
CA LEU A 60 -26.70 11.61 29.58
C LEU A 60 -26.58 10.12 29.25
N THR A 61 -27.51 9.59 28.45
CA THR A 61 -27.38 8.22 27.94
C THR A 61 -26.15 8.13 27.05
N THR A 62 -25.23 7.24 27.40
CA THR A 62 -23.96 7.07 26.68
C THR A 62 -23.94 5.78 25.87
N SER A 63 -24.53 4.70 26.39
CA SER A 63 -24.58 3.41 25.70
C SER A 63 -25.23 3.54 24.33
N ASN A 64 -24.47 3.25 23.26
CA ASN A 64 -25.01 3.19 21.91
C ASN A 64 -26.07 2.08 21.81
N ARG A 65 -25.99 1.02 22.62
CA ARG A 65 -27.01 -0.03 22.71
C ARG A 65 -28.35 0.53 23.21
N THR A 66 -28.34 1.30 24.30
CA THR A 66 -29.56 1.98 24.81
C THR A 66 -30.12 2.97 23.78
N ILE A 67 -29.26 3.73 23.10
CA ILE A 67 -29.69 4.70 22.08
C ILE A 67 -30.35 3.99 20.88
N GLN A 68 -29.73 2.95 20.32
CA GLN A 68 -30.29 2.18 19.21
C GLN A 68 -31.57 1.42 19.61
N LYS A 69 -31.64 0.94 20.85
CA LYS A 69 -32.85 0.29 21.39
C LYS A 69 -33.99 1.27 21.63
N ALA A 70 -33.70 2.53 21.98
CA ALA A 70 -34.69 3.60 22.05
C ALA A 70 -35.20 3.99 20.65
N LEU A 71 -34.29 4.14 19.69
CA LEU A 71 -34.59 4.49 18.30
C LEU A 71 -35.46 3.41 17.62
N SER A 72 -35.06 2.13 17.69
CA SER A 72 -35.83 1.00 17.13
C SER A 72 -37.19 0.77 17.79
N ARG A 73 -37.40 1.28 19.02
CA ARG A 73 -38.70 1.29 19.71
C ARG A 73 -39.53 2.55 19.45
N GLY A 74 -39.02 3.51 18.67
CA GLY A 74 -39.69 4.79 18.41
C GLY A 74 -39.81 5.68 19.66
N LEU A 75 -38.92 5.54 20.64
CA LEU A 75 -38.91 6.34 21.87
C LEU A 75 -38.16 7.67 21.71
N ILE A 76 -37.32 7.76 20.67
CA ILE A 76 -36.59 8.96 20.24
C ILE A 76 -36.53 9.00 18.71
N THR A 77 -36.31 10.17 18.13
CA THR A 77 -36.04 10.31 16.69
C THR A 77 -34.55 10.07 16.35
N ALA A 78 -34.24 9.97 15.05
CA ALA A 78 -32.86 9.82 14.56
C ALA A 78 -32.01 11.08 14.84
N GLU A 79 -32.63 12.26 14.79
CA GLU A 79 -32.01 13.53 15.18
C GLU A 79 -31.64 13.50 16.66
N THR A 80 -32.53 13.01 17.54
CA THR A 80 -32.24 12.87 18.98
C THR A 80 -31.16 11.84 19.28
N ALA A 81 -31.15 10.71 18.55
CA ALA A 81 -30.11 9.68 18.66
C ALA A 81 -28.71 10.18 18.25
N THR A 82 -28.67 11.23 17.41
CA THR A 82 -27.44 11.96 17.07
C THR A 82 -27.15 13.04 18.10
N ALA A 83 -28.13 13.88 18.43
CA ALA A 83 -28.00 15.02 19.33
C ALA A 83 -27.54 14.63 20.73
N VAL A 84 -27.97 13.48 21.27
CA VAL A 84 -27.53 13.00 22.60
C VAL A 84 -26.01 12.85 22.72
N LYS A 85 -25.32 12.54 21.61
CA LYS A 85 -23.84 12.40 21.56
C LYS A 85 -23.13 13.76 21.57
N ASN A 86 -23.83 14.83 21.19
CA ASN A 86 -23.31 16.19 21.02
C ASN A 86 -23.90 17.19 22.05
N VAL A 87 -24.44 16.69 23.17
CA VAL A 87 -24.95 17.54 24.27
C VAL A 87 -23.80 18.23 25.03
N ILE A 88 -22.64 17.58 25.11
CA ILE A 88 -21.38 18.19 25.56
C ILE A 88 -20.58 18.57 24.30
N ASP A 89 -20.24 19.85 24.17
CA ASP A 89 -19.35 20.30 23.09
C ASP A 89 -17.88 20.00 23.42
N LEU A 90 -17.35 18.94 22.81
CA LEU A 90 -15.95 18.51 22.98
C LEU A 90 -14.93 19.33 22.14
N SER A 91 -15.41 20.32 21.37
CA SER A 91 -14.55 21.37 20.81
C SER A 91 -14.21 22.44 21.85
N LEU A 92 -15.13 22.67 22.82
CA LEU A 92 -15.00 23.64 23.90
C LEU A 92 -14.49 23.02 25.22
N TRP A 93 -14.90 21.78 25.51
CA TRP A 93 -14.59 21.08 26.76
C TRP A 93 -13.71 19.85 26.52
N GLU A 94 -12.71 19.66 27.37
CA GLU A 94 -12.06 18.36 27.55
C GLU A 94 -12.75 17.58 28.66
N ASP A 95 -12.90 16.27 28.48
CA ASP A 95 -13.50 15.35 29.44
C ASP A 95 -12.39 14.50 30.06
N ALA A 96 -12.20 14.62 31.38
CA ALA A 96 -11.09 14.02 32.10
C ALA A 96 -11.00 12.50 31.96
N PHE A 97 -12.12 11.80 31.73
CA PHE A 97 -12.08 10.37 31.42
C PHE A 97 -11.61 10.11 29.99
N LEU A 98 -12.11 10.88 29.01
CA LEU A 98 -11.78 10.69 27.59
C LEU A 98 -10.30 10.98 27.29
N VAL A 99 -9.61 11.73 28.14
CA VAL A 99 -8.15 11.96 28.08
C VAL A 99 -7.36 11.11 29.10
N SER A 100 -8.02 10.25 29.87
CA SER A 100 -7.36 9.33 30.82
C SER A 100 -6.97 8.00 30.18
N GLU A 101 -6.10 7.28 30.88
CA GLU A 101 -5.69 5.91 30.55
C GLU A 101 -6.80 4.88 30.83
N LEU A 102 -7.82 5.21 31.63
CA LEU A 102 -8.98 4.34 31.91
C LEU A 102 -10.04 4.29 30.79
N ASN A 103 -9.86 5.07 29.72
CA ASN A 103 -10.73 5.00 28.54
C ASN A 103 -10.16 3.98 27.54
N PRO A 104 -10.86 2.86 27.23
CA PRO A 104 -10.43 1.90 26.22
C PRO A 104 -10.24 2.53 24.82
N GLY A 105 -10.91 3.64 24.53
CA GLY A 105 -10.65 4.42 23.31
C GLY A 105 -9.24 5.04 23.22
N ASN A 106 -8.48 5.06 24.33
CA ASN A 106 -7.08 5.46 24.41
C ASN A 106 -6.13 4.29 24.72
N GLY A 107 -6.65 3.09 24.99
CA GLY A 107 -5.91 1.96 25.54
C GLY A 107 -6.37 0.63 24.96
N ILE A 108 -5.60 0.18 23.97
CA ILE A 108 -5.19 -1.20 23.65
C ILE A 108 -6.25 -2.32 23.83
N GLU A 109 -6.59 -2.95 22.71
CA GLU A 109 -7.16 -4.30 22.67
C GLU A 109 -6.09 -5.30 23.13
N ASP A 110 -6.28 -5.93 24.29
CA ASP A 110 -5.51 -7.10 24.75
C ASP A 110 -6.52 -8.23 25.06
N GLU A 111 -6.55 -9.28 24.22
CA GLU A 111 -7.05 -10.60 24.59
C GLU A 111 -5.86 -11.51 24.89
N ASP A 112 -5.68 -11.94 26.14
CA ASP A 112 -5.08 -13.25 26.43
C ASP A 112 -5.66 -13.86 27.71
N GLN A 113 -6.29 -15.03 27.53
CA GLN A 113 -6.51 -16.05 28.56
C GLN A 113 -5.91 -17.33 27.97
N GLY A 114 -4.93 -18.02 28.58
CA GLY A 114 -4.36 -17.91 29.91
C GLY A 114 -4.30 -19.29 30.57
N ASP A 115 -3.21 -19.60 31.30
CA ASP A 115 -3.10 -20.66 32.32
C ASP A 115 -1.65 -20.64 32.87
N GLY A 116 -1.36 -20.50 34.17
CA GLY A 116 -2.19 -20.18 35.33
C GLY A 116 -1.40 -20.43 36.64
N ASP A 117 -1.44 -19.52 37.60
CA ASP A 117 -1.43 -19.79 39.05
C ASP A 117 -1.81 -18.51 39.83
N ALA A 118 -2.37 -18.66 41.02
CA ALA A 118 -3.19 -17.63 41.67
C ALA A 118 -2.43 -16.64 42.56
N GLY A 119 -2.97 -15.41 42.68
CA GLY A 119 -2.81 -14.62 43.90
C GLY A 119 -2.53 -13.11 43.77
N ASN A 120 -3.43 -12.33 43.17
CA ASN A 120 -3.70 -10.97 43.68
C ASN A 120 -5.10 -10.48 43.27
N GLU A 121 -6.02 -10.41 44.22
CA GLU A 121 -7.42 -10.02 44.00
C GLU A 121 -7.62 -8.51 44.23
N ASN A 122 -8.67 -7.94 43.61
CA ASN A 122 -9.18 -6.54 43.70
C ASN A 122 -8.76 -5.51 42.61
N GLY A 123 -8.23 -5.95 41.46
CA GLY A 123 -7.98 -5.06 40.30
C GLY A 123 -8.97 -5.16 39.12
N ASN A 124 -9.54 -6.35 38.87
CA ASN A 124 -10.13 -6.69 37.55
C ASN A 124 -11.65 -6.44 37.39
N ALA A 125 -12.28 -5.64 38.24
CA ALA A 125 -13.74 -5.46 38.24
C ALA A 125 -14.30 -4.47 37.18
N MET A 126 -13.58 -4.23 36.07
CA MET A 126 -14.05 -3.32 34.99
C MET A 126 -13.81 -3.83 33.56
N PHE A 127 -13.67 -5.15 33.40
CA PHE A 127 -13.84 -5.84 32.11
C PHE A 127 -15.12 -6.69 32.17
N GLY A 128 -15.78 -6.89 31.02
CA GLY A 128 -17.18 -7.34 30.96
C GLY A 128 -17.47 -8.65 31.70
N HIS A 129 -18.58 -8.67 32.46
CA HIS A 129 -19.15 -9.91 33.00
C HIS A 129 -19.38 -10.93 31.87
N ASP A 130 -18.99 -12.18 32.14
CA ASP A 130 -19.34 -13.37 31.36
C ASP A 130 -19.09 -13.29 29.85
N GLY A 131 -17.99 -12.66 29.42
CA GLY A 131 -17.53 -12.71 28.02
C GLY A 131 -18.42 -12.00 27.01
N ASN A 132 -19.14 -10.94 27.41
CA ASN A 132 -19.82 -10.04 26.48
C ASN A 132 -18.98 -8.81 26.14
N GLU A 133 -18.99 -8.44 24.86
CA GLU A 133 -18.43 -7.18 24.33
C GLU A 133 -18.94 -5.94 25.10
N ILE A 134 -18.03 -5.04 25.47
CA ILE A 134 -18.38 -3.71 26.01
C ILE A 134 -18.81 -2.81 24.85
N PHE A 135 -20.10 -2.48 24.74
CA PHE A 135 -20.59 -1.69 23.62
C PHE A 135 -20.07 -0.24 23.67
N ALA A 136 -19.92 0.38 22.50
CA ALA A 136 -19.48 1.77 22.39
C ALA A 136 -20.38 2.70 23.23
N GLY A 137 -19.75 3.50 24.10
CA GLY A 137 -20.41 4.39 25.06
C GLY A 137 -20.74 3.78 26.43
N GLU A 138 -20.39 2.51 26.69
CA GLU A 138 -20.51 1.88 28.02
C GLU A 138 -19.21 1.99 28.84
N GLN A 139 -18.13 2.48 28.22
CA GLN A 139 -16.81 2.68 28.84
C GLN A 139 -16.85 3.74 29.95
N GLY A 140 -16.21 3.44 31.09
CA GLY A 140 -16.16 4.33 32.26
C GLY A 140 -17.53 4.59 32.88
N ALA A 141 -18.45 3.62 32.80
CA ALA A 141 -19.78 3.73 33.37
C ALA A 141 -19.73 3.98 34.88
N THR A 142 -20.44 5.01 35.31
CA THR A 142 -20.61 5.37 36.72
C THR A 142 -21.96 4.90 37.24
N PHE A 143 -22.88 4.53 36.34
CA PHE A 143 -24.19 4.01 36.66
C PHE A 143 -24.39 2.66 35.96
N ASP A 144 -24.00 1.58 36.64
CA ASP A 144 -24.07 0.20 36.16
C ASP A 144 -24.98 -0.64 37.07
N ARG A 145 -26.06 -1.19 36.48
CA ARG A 145 -27.05 -2.01 37.19
C ARG A 145 -26.68 -3.48 37.30
N SER A 146 -25.57 -3.91 36.70
CA SER A 146 -25.06 -5.28 36.81
C SER A 146 -24.15 -5.43 38.04
N THR A 147 -23.32 -4.43 38.32
CA THR A 147 -22.33 -4.42 39.40
C THR A 147 -22.77 -3.65 40.64
N ASN A 148 -23.69 -2.68 40.54
CA ASN A 148 -24.21 -1.93 41.69
C ASN A 148 -25.62 -2.41 42.12
N PRO A 149 -25.79 -3.01 43.32
CA PRO A 149 -27.06 -3.55 43.78
C PRO A 149 -28.09 -2.48 44.19
N ILE A 150 -27.69 -1.23 44.38
CA ILE A 150 -28.62 -0.10 44.58
C ILE A 150 -29.16 0.34 43.21
N ALA A 151 -28.28 0.53 42.22
CA ALA A 151 -28.70 0.82 40.84
C ALA A 151 -29.58 -0.31 40.26
N ALA A 152 -29.30 -1.56 40.61
CA ALA A 152 -30.06 -2.73 40.18
C ALA A 152 -31.55 -2.70 40.58
N GLN A 153 -31.91 -1.99 41.66
CA GLN A 153 -33.28 -1.80 42.14
C GLN A 153 -34.09 -0.82 41.27
N LEU A 154 -33.41 0.03 40.48
CA LEU A 154 -34.05 1.00 39.60
C LEU A 154 -34.48 0.34 38.28
N ASN A 155 -35.78 0.12 38.13
CA ASN A 155 -36.38 -0.43 36.91
C ASN A 155 -36.02 0.42 35.66
N PRO A 156 -35.39 -0.16 34.62
CA PRO A 156 -35.02 0.58 33.42
C PRO A 156 -36.22 0.80 32.49
N LEU A 157 -36.25 1.96 31.83
CA LEU A 157 -37.24 2.27 30.78
C LEU A 157 -36.92 1.59 29.42
N ILE A 158 -35.64 1.27 29.15
CA ILE A 158 -35.17 0.80 27.84
C ILE A 158 -34.40 -0.53 27.96
N ASP A 159 -33.29 -0.51 28.70
CA ASP A 159 -32.45 -1.66 29.06
C ASP A 159 -31.59 -1.37 30.31
N ARG A 160 -30.82 -2.38 30.72
CA ARG A 160 -29.93 -2.34 31.88
C ARG A 160 -28.49 -1.94 31.51
N SER A 161 -28.22 -1.48 30.29
CA SER A 161 -26.86 -1.16 29.83
C SER A 161 -26.19 -0.13 30.76
N PRO A 162 -24.88 -0.29 31.06
CA PRO A 162 -24.11 0.67 31.84
C PRO A 162 -24.13 2.07 31.20
N GLN A 163 -24.10 3.12 32.03
CA GLN A 163 -24.09 4.50 31.56
C GLN A 163 -23.02 5.33 32.28
N ARG A 164 -22.39 6.26 31.55
CA ARG A 164 -21.41 7.20 32.07
C ARG A 164 -22.05 8.57 32.31
N TYR A 165 -22.67 8.69 33.47
CA TYR A 165 -23.41 9.88 33.91
C TYR A 165 -22.51 10.90 34.60
N ASP A 166 -21.62 10.46 35.49
CA ASP A 166 -20.77 11.35 36.28
C ASP A 166 -19.49 11.69 35.52
N ARG A 167 -19.16 12.98 35.45
CA ARG A 167 -18.04 13.48 34.64
C ARG A 167 -17.31 14.63 35.32
N VAL A 168 -16.08 14.86 34.87
CA VAL A 168 -15.28 16.05 35.15
C VAL A 168 -14.83 16.61 33.80
N LEU A 169 -15.27 17.82 33.48
CA LEU A 169 -14.90 18.58 32.29
C LEU A 169 -14.05 19.79 32.67
N PHE A 170 -13.14 20.19 31.79
CA PHE A 170 -12.38 21.44 31.92
C PHE A 170 -12.25 22.15 30.56
N LEU A 171 -12.04 23.47 30.59
CA LEU A 171 -12.02 24.28 29.37
C LEU A 171 -10.81 23.94 28.48
N LYS A 172 -11.08 23.58 27.23
CA LYS A 172 -10.05 23.20 26.24
C LYS A 172 -9.13 24.38 25.93
N GLY A 173 -7.83 24.14 25.88
CA GLY A 173 -6.81 25.19 25.65
C GLY A 173 -6.66 26.19 26.79
N GLY A 174 -7.26 25.92 27.97
CA GLY A 174 -6.98 26.66 29.20
C GLY A 174 -5.62 26.30 29.82
N GLY A 175 -5.34 26.85 31.01
CA GLY A 175 -4.19 26.48 31.84
C GLY A 175 -4.40 25.21 32.67
N ILE A 176 -5.47 24.45 32.42
CA ILE A 176 -5.75 23.14 33.02
C ILE A 176 -5.36 22.02 32.04
N SER A 177 -4.66 21.01 32.53
CA SER A 177 -4.60 19.70 31.88
C SER A 177 -4.84 18.55 32.87
N ALA A 178 -5.40 17.44 32.40
CA ALA A 178 -5.50 16.21 33.18
C ALA A 178 -4.15 15.45 33.18
N LYS A 179 -3.87 14.72 34.27
CA LYS A 179 -2.80 13.72 34.31
C LYS A 179 -3.37 12.38 33.80
N GLY A 180 -2.64 11.63 32.96
CA GLY A 180 -3.14 10.41 32.29
C GLY A 180 -3.59 9.31 33.28
N ASP A 181 -2.77 9.05 34.29
CA ASP A 181 -3.02 8.20 35.46
C ASP A 181 -3.85 8.89 36.56
N GLY A 182 -4.37 10.09 36.29
CA GLY A 182 -5.02 10.96 37.26
C GLY A 182 -6.52 10.75 37.42
N PHE A 183 -7.15 9.90 36.60
CA PHE A 183 -8.58 9.63 36.66
C PHE A 183 -8.84 8.30 37.38
N GLU A 184 -9.76 8.30 38.34
CA GLU A 184 -10.14 7.13 39.14
C GLU A 184 -11.67 7.05 39.24
N ILE A 185 -12.21 5.82 39.19
CA ILE A 185 -13.59 5.51 39.59
C ILE A 185 -13.52 4.85 40.98
N PHE A 186 -14.42 5.20 41.88
CA PHE A 186 -14.42 4.71 43.27
C PHE A 186 -15.83 4.49 43.83
N GLY A 187 -15.93 3.86 45.00
CA GLY A 187 -17.23 3.55 45.62
C GLY A 187 -17.88 2.26 45.09
N PHE A 188 -17.08 1.36 44.53
CA PHE A 188 -17.45 -0.03 44.23
C PHE A 188 -18.00 -0.75 45.47
N ALA A 189 -18.65 -1.90 45.25
CA ALA A 189 -19.14 -2.74 46.33
C ALA A 189 -18.00 -3.19 47.25
N ASP A 190 -18.24 -3.20 48.56
CA ASP A 190 -17.31 -3.76 49.55
C ASP A 190 -17.36 -5.31 49.58
N GLU A 191 -16.58 -5.94 50.47
CA GLU A 191 -16.51 -7.40 50.66
C GLU A 191 -17.87 -8.01 51.06
N GLU A 192 -18.81 -7.22 51.58
CA GLU A 192 -20.17 -7.64 51.93
C GLU A 192 -21.17 -7.39 50.77
N GLY A 193 -20.70 -6.83 49.65
CA GLY A 193 -21.49 -6.49 48.47
C GLY A 193 -22.25 -5.16 48.59
N ALA A 194 -21.95 -4.31 49.58
CA ALA A 194 -22.65 -3.05 49.78
C ALA A 194 -22.01 -1.90 49.00
N CYS A 195 -22.83 -1.11 48.30
CA CYS A 195 -22.42 0.16 47.68
C CYS A 195 -22.90 1.36 48.50
N GLY A 196 -22.15 2.47 48.49
CA GLY A 196 -22.53 3.70 49.19
C GLY A 196 -23.53 4.60 48.45
N SER A 197 -23.82 4.31 47.19
CA SER A 197 -24.64 5.10 46.26
C SER A 197 -25.12 4.21 45.11
N ASP A 198 -26.14 4.62 44.35
CA ASP A 198 -26.53 4.01 43.07
C ASP A 198 -25.60 4.41 41.91
N HIS A 199 -24.71 5.39 42.13
CA HIS A 199 -23.63 5.75 41.21
C HIS A 199 -22.25 5.48 41.84
N TYR A 200 -21.27 5.07 41.04
CA TYR A 200 -19.85 5.09 41.37
C TYR A 200 -19.28 6.52 41.22
N GLY A 201 -18.46 6.94 42.17
CA GLY A 201 -17.85 8.27 42.18
C GLY A 201 -16.69 8.37 41.18
N VAL A 202 -16.46 9.57 40.65
CA VAL A 202 -15.31 9.88 39.78
C VAL A 202 -14.38 10.90 40.43
N ARG A 203 -13.07 10.71 40.24
CA ARG A 203 -12.02 11.63 40.69
C ARG A 203 -11.07 11.90 39.52
N ALA A 204 -10.65 13.15 39.37
CA ALA A 204 -9.68 13.56 38.36
C ALA A 204 -8.59 14.46 38.98
N LEU A 205 -7.32 14.13 38.73
CA LEU A 205 -6.16 14.94 39.13
C LEU A 205 -5.80 15.90 37.99
N LEU A 206 -6.13 17.17 38.20
CA LEU A 206 -5.93 18.24 37.22
C LEU A 206 -4.74 19.12 37.63
N LYS A 207 -3.86 19.41 36.67
CA LYS A 207 -2.72 20.31 36.82
C LYS A 207 -3.10 21.70 36.32
N VAL A 208 -2.86 22.72 37.13
CA VAL A 208 -3.03 24.13 36.77
C VAL A 208 -1.65 24.77 36.59
N THR A 209 -1.38 25.41 35.46
CA THR A 209 -0.09 26.08 35.21
C THR A 209 -0.16 27.60 35.42
N ASP A 210 0.61 28.12 36.39
CA ASP A 210 0.89 29.55 36.52
C ASP A 210 1.73 30.04 35.32
N ALA A 211 1.24 31.01 34.56
CA ALA A 211 1.98 31.60 33.44
C ALA A 211 3.10 32.54 33.95
N GLY A 212 4.35 32.05 33.94
CA GLY A 212 5.54 32.85 34.22
C GLY A 212 5.93 33.75 33.05
N PRO A 213 6.30 35.03 33.27
CA PRO A 213 6.70 35.92 32.19
C PRO A 213 8.14 35.63 31.72
N GLY A 214 8.31 34.82 30.68
CA GLY A 214 9.63 34.64 30.05
C GLY A 214 9.94 33.27 29.45
N ALA A 215 9.08 32.74 28.58
CA ALA A 215 9.48 31.77 27.56
C ALA A 215 8.95 32.25 26.20
N GLY A 216 9.72 32.05 25.14
CA GLY A 216 9.47 32.68 23.83
C GLY A 216 8.10 32.35 23.25
N ALA A 217 7.48 33.34 22.59
CA ALA A 217 6.14 33.25 22.05
C ALA A 217 5.99 32.06 21.07
N GLY A 218 5.33 31.00 21.54
CA GLY A 218 4.53 30.15 20.67
C GLY A 218 3.36 30.98 20.17
N THR A 219 3.23 31.10 18.86
CA THR A 219 2.20 31.87 18.18
C THR A 219 0.81 31.38 18.57
N SER A 220 -0.09 32.31 18.90
CA SER A 220 -1.48 31.99 19.21
C SER A 220 -2.14 31.25 18.05
N GLU A 221 -3.05 30.32 18.33
CA GLU A 221 -3.81 29.61 17.30
C GLU A 221 -4.70 30.56 16.47
N SER A 222 -5.05 31.73 17.03
CA SER A 222 -5.66 32.85 16.29
C SER A 222 -4.73 33.45 15.24
N ASP A 223 -3.43 33.55 15.56
CA ASP A 223 -2.43 34.13 14.67
C ASP A 223 -2.02 33.11 13.60
N HIS A 224 -1.98 31.81 13.93
CA HIS A 224 -1.84 30.76 12.92
C HIS A 224 -3.00 30.77 11.92
N ARG A 225 -4.26 30.85 12.37
CA ARG A 225 -5.41 31.04 11.46
C ARG A 225 -5.30 32.33 10.62
N SER A 226 -4.78 33.42 11.20
CA SER A 226 -4.55 34.67 10.47
C SER A 226 -3.39 34.62 9.45
N LEU A 227 -2.33 33.87 9.72
CA LEU A 227 -1.15 33.75 8.85
C LEU A 227 -1.40 32.74 7.73
N LEU A 228 -2.06 31.61 8.01
CA LEU A 228 -2.53 30.66 7.00
C LEU A 228 -3.51 31.31 6.01
N ARG A 229 -4.29 32.31 6.45
CA ARG A 229 -5.18 33.15 5.63
C ARG A 229 -4.44 34.09 4.67
N GLU A 230 -3.21 34.51 4.99
CA GLU A 230 -2.38 35.30 4.05
C GLU A 230 -1.59 34.43 3.04
N GLU A 231 -1.22 33.19 3.38
CA GLU A 231 -0.52 32.32 2.44
C GLU A 231 -1.48 31.64 1.45
N THR A 232 -2.66 31.20 1.90
CA THR A 232 -3.71 30.66 1.01
C THR A 232 -4.17 31.67 -0.03
N THR A 233 -4.34 32.94 0.35
CA THR A 233 -4.77 34.03 -0.54
C THR A 233 -3.70 34.49 -1.55
N LYS A 234 -2.43 34.08 -1.40
CA LYS A 234 -1.33 34.46 -2.31
C LYS A 234 -1.01 33.41 -3.40
N GLY A 235 -1.72 32.29 -3.47
CA GLY A 235 -1.55 31.35 -4.60
C GLY A 235 -2.33 30.03 -4.59
N GLY A 236 -3.18 29.75 -3.60
CA GLY A 236 -3.95 28.50 -3.54
C GLY A 236 -5.36 28.65 -4.13
N THR A 237 -5.73 27.79 -5.09
CA THR A 237 -7.10 27.72 -5.60
C THR A 237 -8.06 27.32 -4.46
N ARG A 238 -9.06 28.17 -4.13
CA ARG A 238 -10.13 27.82 -3.17
C ARG A 238 -10.83 26.56 -3.68
N MET A 239 -10.70 25.45 -2.96
CA MET A 239 -11.26 24.16 -3.36
C MET A 239 -12.79 24.22 -3.25
N ALA A 240 -13.48 23.87 -4.33
CA ALA A 240 -14.93 23.69 -4.30
C ALA A 240 -15.25 22.31 -3.73
N VAL A 241 -15.94 22.27 -2.58
CA VAL A 241 -16.49 21.04 -2.02
C VAL A 241 -17.67 20.59 -2.90
N VAL A 242 -17.72 19.29 -3.21
CA VAL A 242 -18.82 18.67 -3.95
C VAL A 242 -19.57 17.78 -2.97
N GLU A 243 -20.62 18.32 -2.37
CA GLU A 243 -21.50 17.60 -1.45
C GLU A 243 -22.23 16.46 -2.15
N ASP A 244 -22.30 15.32 -1.47
CA ASP A 244 -22.92 14.07 -1.91
C ASP A 244 -23.06 13.16 -0.68
N ASP A 245 -24.19 12.49 -0.51
CA ASP A 245 -24.51 11.61 0.62
C ASP A 245 -24.72 10.14 0.22
N THR A 246 -24.39 9.77 -1.03
CA THR A 246 -24.60 8.41 -1.55
C THR A 246 -23.90 7.35 -0.68
N ASP A 247 -24.66 6.35 -0.22
CA ASP A 247 -24.10 5.15 0.37
C ASP A 247 -23.65 4.16 -0.74
N PHE A 248 -22.36 3.85 -0.73
CA PHE A 248 -21.71 2.90 -1.63
C PHE A 248 -20.98 1.78 -0.84
N SER A 249 -21.26 1.63 0.46
CA SER A 249 -20.57 0.68 1.35
C SER A 249 -20.65 -0.75 0.82
N ASN A 250 -21.82 -1.13 0.29
CA ASN A 250 -22.10 -2.39 -0.38
C ASN A 250 -21.19 -2.70 -1.59
N LEU A 251 -20.58 -1.70 -2.22
CA LEU A 251 -19.63 -1.89 -3.32
C LEU A 251 -18.20 -2.17 -2.83
N VAL A 252 -17.90 -1.84 -1.56
CA VAL A 252 -16.58 -1.99 -0.93
C VAL A 252 -16.55 -3.20 0.01
N GLU A 253 -17.67 -3.52 0.66
CA GLU A 253 -17.88 -4.69 1.53
C GLU A 253 -17.28 -6.00 1.00
N PRO A 254 -17.44 -6.40 -0.27
CA PRO A 254 -16.90 -7.68 -0.78
C PRO A 254 -15.37 -7.81 -0.78
N TYR A 255 -14.65 -6.71 -0.53
CA TYR A 255 -13.18 -6.67 -0.50
C TYR A 255 -12.63 -6.55 0.94
N LEU A 256 -13.50 -6.31 1.92
CA LEU A 256 -13.08 -6.15 3.32
C LEU A 256 -12.60 -7.48 3.90
N PRO A 257 -11.63 -7.46 4.83
CA PRO A 257 -11.26 -8.66 5.59
C PRO A 257 -12.47 -9.15 6.41
N THR A 258 -12.67 -10.47 6.41
CA THR A 258 -13.61 -11.13 7.32
C THR A 258 -13.03 -11.21 8.73
N ALA A 259 -13.86 -11.53 9.74
CA ALA A 259 -13.37 -11.76 11.10
C ALA A 259 -12.26 -12.83 11.18
N ASN A 260 -12.30 -13.84 10.30
CA ASN A 260 -11.25 -14.85 10.20
C ASN A 260 -9.95 -14.26 9.62
N ASP A 261 -10.04 -13.40 8.62
CA ASP A 261 -8.86 -12.73 8.01
C ASP A 261 -8.18 -11.73 8.95
N ILE A 262 -8.92 -11.22 9.93
CA ILE A 262 -8.46 -10.34 11.02
C ILE A 262 -7.70 -11.20 12.05
N ALA A 263 -8.38 -12.19 12.64
CA ALA A 263 -7.77 -13.10 13.63
C ALA A 263 -6.53 -13.82 13.09
N GLN A 264 -6.51 -14.20 11.81
CA GLN A 264 -5.35 -14.81 11.15
C GLN A 264 -4.16 -13.84 11.04
N ARG A 265 -4.39 -12.52 10.93
CA ARG A 265 -3.33 -11.51 10.92
C ARG A 265 -2.81 -11.21 12.32
N GLU A 266 -3.69 -11.18 13.32
CA GLU A 266 -3.32 -11.03 14.74
C GLU A 266 -2.42 -12.19 15.18
N MET A 267 -2.86 -13.44 15.01
CA MET A 267 -2.04 -14.64 15.25
C MET A 267 -0.71 -14.63 14.47
N ALA A 268 -0.68 -14.10 13.25
CA ALA A 268 0.55 -14.01 12.45
C ALA A 268 1.52 -12.93 12.96
N ILE A 269 1.01 -11.80 13.46
CA ILE A 269 1.81 -10.74 14.10
C ILE A 269 2.41 -11.27 15.41
N GLU A 270 1.62 -11.94 16.25
CA GLU A 270 2.07 -12.56 17.50
C GLU A 270 3.13 -13.66 17.27
N LEU A 271 2.91 -14.52 16.29
CA LEU A 271 3.85 -15.57 15.90
C LEU A 271 5.18 -14.97 15.40
N LEU A 272 5.13 -13.85 14.66
CA LEU A 272 6.31 -13.11 14.23
C LEU A 272 7.03 -12.42 15.40
N GLN A 273 6.28 -11.78 16.30
CA GLN A 273 6.80 -11.11 17.51
C GLN A 273 7.50 -12.10 18.44
N SER A 274 6.83 -13.21 18.82
CA SER A 274 7.40 -14.24 19.69
C SER A 274 8.68 -14.84 19.10
N THR A 275 8.63 -15.24 17.82
CA THR A 275 9.77 -15.80 17.08
C THR A 275 11.00 -14.89 17.11
N LEU A 276 10.82 -13.59 16.86
CA LEU A 276 11.94 -12.64 16.82
C LEU A 276 12.42 -12.21 18.22
N SER A 277 11.59 -12.30 19.24
CA SER A 277 11.93 -11.95 20.63
C SER A 277 12.82 -12.98 21.36
N HIS A 278 12.98 -14.20 20.83
CA HIS A 278 13.80 -15.25 21.47
C HIS A 278 15.33 -15.04 21.35
N GLY A 279 15.79 -14.02 20.62
CA GLY A 279 17.22 -13.71 20.46
C GLY A 279 17.80 -12.87 21.61
N THR A 280 19.07 -13.08 21.96
CA THR A 280 19.75 -12.23 22.95
C THR A 280 19.93 -10.79 22.45
N GLY A 281 19.35 -9.82 23.15
CA GLY A 281 19.23 -8.42 22.73
C GLY A 281 18.00 -8.10 21.87
N PHE A 282 17.08 -9.05 21.70
CA PHE A 282 15.81 -8.90 20.97
C PHE A 282 14.58 -9.06 21.88
N GLU A 283 14.78 -9.31 23.17
CA GLU A 283 13.72 -9.53 24.17
C GLU A 283 12.80 -8.31 24.34
N THR A 284 13.28 -7.12 23.96
CA THR A 284 12.56 -5.83 24.01
C THR A 284 12.16 -5.30 22.63
N LEU A 285 12.28 -6.13 21.58
CA LEU A 285 11.92 -5.75 20.21
C LEU A 285 10.43 -5.40 20.13
N ILE A 286 10.11 -4.23 19.54
CA ILE A 286 8.74 -3.78 19.32
C ILE A 286 8.41 -3.98 17.84
N LEU A 287 7.40 -4.78 17.49
CA LEU A 287 6.84 -4.80 16.15
C LEU A 287 5.69 -3.81 16.05
N ALA A 288 5.87 -2.76 15.24
CA ALA A 288 4.89 -1.71 15.03
C ALA A 288 4.28 -1.81 13.62
N PRO A 289 2.99 -2.20 13.47
CA PRO A 289 2.35 -2.26 12.16
C PRO A 289 2.32 -0.90 11.45
N LEU A 290 2.24 -0.93 10.13
CA LEU A 290 2.37 0.24 9.25
C LEU A 290 1.30 0.27 8.15
N GLY A 291 1.39 1.28 7.29
CA GLY A 291 0.80 1.24 5.95
C GLY A 291 -0.72 1.17 5.95
N SER A 292 -1.28 0.25 5.16
CA SER A 292 -2.72 0.07 5.05
C SER A 292 -3.35 -0.59 6.29
N TYR A 293 -2.57 -1.41 7.00
CA TYR A 293 -3.00 -2.10 8.22
C TYR A 293 -3.22 -1.09 9.36
N LEU A 294 -2.19 -0.33 9.73
CA LEU A 294 -2.27 0.71 10.78
C LEU A 294 -3.34 1.78 10.47
N MET A 295 -3.50 2.15 9.20
CA MET A 295 -4.55 3.11 8.81
C MET A 295 -5.97 2.53 8.85
N GLY A 296 -6.14 1.20 8.98
CA GLY A 296 -7.43 0.51 8.88
C GLY A 296 -8.02 0.55 7.47
N THR A 297 -7.20 0.69 6.43
CA THR A 297 -7.63 0.80 5.02
C THR A 297 -7.23 -0.39 4.15
N TYR A 298 -6.69 -1.45 4.76
CA TYR A 298 -6.37 -2.72 4.13
C TYR A 298 -7.62 -3.50 3.67
N PHE A 299 -7.39 -4.50 2.81
CA PHE A 299 -8.36 -5.46 2.27
C PHE A 299 -7.93 -6.89 2.63
N ALA A 300 -8.77 -7.88 2.35
CA ALA A 300 -8.43 -9.29 2.57
C ALA A 300 -7.13 -9.74 1.82
N ASP A 301 -6.86 -9.13 0.66
CA ASP A 301 -5.68 -9.38 -0.20
C ASP A 301 -4.38 -8.69 0.27
N SER A 302 -4.45 -7.85 1.29
CA SER A 302 -3.38 -6.90 1.61
C SER A 302 -2.31 -7.49 2.53
N ASP A 303 -1.07 -7.10 2.27
CA ASP A 303 0.11 -7.37 3.09
C ASP A 303 0.14 -6.50 4.35
N VAL A 304 1.00 -6.90 5.29
CA VAL A 304 1.21 -6.20 6.56
C VAL A 304 2.64 -5.63 6.57
N ASP A 305 2.75 -4.34 6.27
CA ASP A 305 3.97 -3.57 6.55
C ASP A 305 4.23 -3.57 8.09
N VAL A 306 5.46 -3.85 8.53
CA VAL A 306 5.83 -3.80 9.95
C VAL A 306 7.18 -3.10 10.13
N LEU A 307 7.27 -2.22 11.13
CA LEU A 307 8.52 -1.66 11.61
C LEU A 307 8.95 -2.35 12.91
N ALA A 308 10.01 -3.14 12.86
CA ALA A 308 10.71 -3.59 14.05
C ALA A 308 11.55 -2.44 14.64
N ILE A 309 11.38 -2.16 15.93
CA ILE A 309 12.15 -1.15 16.68
C ILE A 309 12.94 -1.86 17.78
N GLY A 310 14.26 -1.67 17.82
CA GLY A 310 15.14 -2.40 18.73
C GLY A 310 16.43 -1.66 19.11
N CYS A 311 17.21 -2.27 19.99
CA CYS A 311 18.47 -1.72 20.49
C CYS A 311 19.70 -2.14 19.68
N VAL A 312 19.62 -3.26 18.93
CA VAL A 312 20.76 -3.81 18.17
C VAL A 312 21.05 -3.05 16.87
N SER A 313 22.26 -3.22 16.32
CA SER A 313 22.58 -2.63 15.02
C SER A 313 21.81 -3.30 13.88
N PRO A 314 21.46 -2.58 12.79
CA PRO A 314 20.70 -3.15 11.68
C PRO A 314 21.30 -4.43 11.08
N ALA A 315 22.63 -4.50 10.93
CA ALA A 315 23.30 -5.70 10.45
C ALA A 315 23.02 -6.92 11.35
N LYS A 316 23.13 -6.77 12.68
CA LYS A 316 22.79 -7.84 13.63
C LYS A 316 21.32 -8.24 13.56
N PHE A 317 20.41 -7.27 13.39
CA PHE A 317 18.98 -7.55 13.24
C PHE A 317 18.71 -8.39 11.99
N PHE A 318 19.19 -7.97 10.82
CA PHE A 318 18.95 -8.70 9.58
C PHE A 318 19.65 -10.07 9.58
N ASP A 319 20.89 -10.18 10.07
CA ASP A 319 21.59 -11.47 10.18
C ASP A 319 20.85 -12.46 11.11
N PHE A 320 20.37 -11.99 12.26
CA PHE A 320 19.58 -12.80 13.21
C PHE A 320 18.25 -13.23 12.59
N THR A 321 17.43 -12.27 12.13
CA THR A 321 16.13 -12.50 11.51
C THR A 321 16.24 -13.47 10.33
N ALA A 322 17.27 -13.31 9.49
CA ALA A 322 17.52 -14.17 8.34
C ALA A 322 17.90 -15.60 8.72
N ARG A 323 18.62 -15.79 9.83
CA ARG A 323 18.92 -17.13 10.33
C ARG A 323 17.67 -17.77 10.93
N GLU A 324 16.93 -17.04 11.76
CA GLU A 324 15.83 -17.60 12.53
C GLU A 324 14.64 -17.99 11.64
N LEU A 325 14.20 -17.09 10.76
CA LEU A 325 13.09 -17.36 9.84
C LEU A 325 13.42 -18.50 8.86
N ARG A 326 14.66 -18.58 8.34
CA ARG A 326 15.07 -19.71 7.47
C ARG A 326 15.19 -21.04 8.21
N ASN A 327 15.58 -21.02 9.49
CA ASN A 327 15.60 -22.24 10.31
C ASN A 327 14.20 -22.81 10.50
N LEU A 328 13.18 -21.96 10.59
CA LEU A 328 11.77 -22.36 10.71
C LEU A 328 11.19 -22.83 9.36
N ASP A 329 11.47 -22.10 8.27
CA ASP A 329 11.14 -22.48 6.88
C ASP A 329 11.72 -23.87 6.50
N SER A 330 12.90 -24.23 7.04
CA SER A 330 13.58 -25.51 6.76
C SER A 330 13.09 -26.72 7.59
N ARG A 331 12.14 -26.55 8.52
CA ARG A 331 11.68 -27.61 9.45
C ARG A 331 10.46 -28.41 8.92
N GLU A 332 10.41 -28.72 7.62
CA GLU A 332 9.34 -29.52 6.97
C GLU A 332 9.26 -31.02 7.42
N GLY A 333 9.82 -31.41 8.57
CA GLY A 333 10.19 -32.80 8.87
C GLY A 333 9.51 -33.55 10.02
N GLY A 334 8.65 -32.93 10.85
CA GLY A 334 8.11 -33.63 12.03
C GLY A 334 6.87 -33.01 12.66
N SER A 335 5.85 -33.86 12.88
CA SER A 335 4.66 -33.68 13.74
C SER A 335 4.00 -32.29 13.77
N ASP A 336 3.02 -32.12 12.87
CA ASP A 336 1.81 -31.27 12.89
C ASP A 336 1.82 -29.78 13.31
N GLU A 337 2.77 -29.31 14.11
CA GLU A 337 2.85 -27.95 14.69
C GLU A 337 3.80 -27.02 13.89
N GLY A 338 4.57 -27.55 12.94
CA GLY A 338 5.42 -26.78 12.02
C GLY A 338 4.63 -26.06 10.93
N ARG A 339 3.76 -25.11 11.29
CA ARG A 339 2.84 -24.42 10.37
C ARG A 339 2.87 -22.90 10.57
N GLY A 340 3.61 -22.17 9.73
CA GLY A 340 3.57 -20.70 9.78
C GLY A 340 4.39 -20.02 8.70
N PHE A 341 5.71 -20.13 8.81
CA PHE A 341 6.66 -19.38 7.98
C PHE A 341 6.91 -20.07 6.63
N LYS A 342 6.83 -19.29 5.54
CA LYS A 342 7.18 -19.71 4.17
C LYS A 342 7.84 -18.54 3.42
N GLY A 343 8.76 -18.83 2.50
CA GLY A 343 9.18 -17.86 1.47
C GLY A 343 9.89 -16.62 2.03
N VAL A 344 10.93 -16.83 2.85
CA VAL A 344 11.70 -15.74 3.46
C VAL A 344 12.65 -15.12 2.44
N HIS A 345 12.51 -13.83 2.15
CA HIS A 345 13.28 -13.12 1.12
C HIS A 345 13.87 -11.80 1.64
N PHE A 346 15.10 -11.49 1.22
CA PHE A 346 15.86 -10.35 1.74
C PHE A 346 15.98 -9.24 0.70
N VAL A 347 15.49 -8.05 1.07
CA VAL A 347 15.27 -6.94 0.14
C VAL A 347 16.16 -5.76 0.51
N ASN A 348 17.30 -5.62 -0.17
CA ASN A 348 18.27 -4.56 0.09
C ASN A 348 18.00 -3.30 -0.74
N SER A 349 16.90 -2.59 -0.43
CA SER A 349 16.53 -1.34 -1.11
C SER A 349 17.17 -0.08 -0.45
N LEU A 350 16.58 1.11 -0.64
CA LEU A 350 16.92 2.30 0.18
C LEU A 350 16.62 2.11 1.68
N VAL A 351 15.70 1.20 1.99
CA VAL A 351 15.45 0.64 3.31
C VAL A 351 15.58 -0.88 3.16
N SER A 352 16.38 -1.52 4.00
CA SER A 352 16.44 -2.99 4.03
C SER A 352 15.13 -3.53 4.60
N ILE A 353 14.53 -4.49 3.90
CA ILE A 353 13.25 -5.12 4.23
C ILE A 353 13.46 -6.64 4.25
N VAL A 354 12.74 -7.34 5.12
CA VAL A 354 12.53 -8.80 5.03
C VAL A 354 11.10 -9.03 4.56
N GLU A 355 10.94 -9.63 3.39
CA GLU A 355 9.65 -10.13 2.92
C GLU A 355 9.49 -11.57 3.44
N VAL A 356 8.39 -11.90 4.10
CA VAL A 356 8.12 -13.26 4.61
C VAL A 356 6.62 -13.54 4.64
N ASN A 357 6.20 -14.77 4.32
CA ASN A 357 4.82 -15.21 4.54
C ASN A 357 4.71 -15.89 5.91
N VAL A 358 3.79 -15.42 6.75
CA VAL A 358 3.49 -15.97 8.09
C VAL A 358 2.00 -16.31 8.13
N LEU A 359 1.66 -17.58 8.33
CA LEU A 359 0.28 -18.09 8.24
C LEU A 359 -0.41 -17.64 6.93
N GLU A 360 0.34 -17.70 5.82
CA GLU A 360 -0.12 -17.31 4.46
C GLU A 360 -0.41 -15.80 4.26
N ILE A 361 -0.15 -14.98 5.27
CA ILE A 361 -0.14 -13.51 5.19
C ILE A 361 1.28 -13.03 4.83
N LYS A 362 1.41 -12.15 3.83
CA LYS A 362 2.69 -11.50 3.48
C LYS A 362 3.02 -10.36 4.45
N PHE A 363 4.25 -10.36 4.97
CA PHE A 363 4.81 -9.33 5.83
C PHE A 363 6.05 -8.68 5.20
N ASP A 364 6.11 -7.35 5.27
CA ASP A 364 7.25 -6.55 4.83
C ASP A 364 7.89 -5.84 6.04
N LEU A 365 8.95 -6.46 6.57
CA LEU A 365 9.57 -6.10 7.85
C LEU A 365 10.76 -5.14 7.68
N GLN A 366 10.58 -3.89 8.12
CA GLN A 366 11.62 -2.85 8.22
C GLN A 366 12.25 -2.84 9.62
N TYR A 367 13.43 -2.20 9.78
CA TYR A 367 14.09 -2.08 11.09
C TYR A 367 14.55 -0.65 11.43
N CYS A 368 14.32 -0.25 12.68
CA CYS A 368 14.83 0.98 13.30
C CYS A 368 15.63 0.65 14.58
N GLN A 369 16.88 1.11 14.65
CA GLN A 369 17.65 1.10 15.90
C GLN A 369 17.34 2.37 16.72
N ALA A 370 16.63 2.23 17.84
CA ALA A 370 16.16 3.35 18.66
C ALA A 370 16.15 2.99 20.16
N GLU A 371 17.33 2.84 20.75
CA GLU A 371 17.51 2.31 22.11
C GLU A 371 16.75 3.10 23.20
N GLU A 372 16.83 4.43 23.23
CA GLU A 372 16.11 5.23 24.25
C GLU A 372 14.60 5.20 24.07
N LEU A 373 14.10 5.07 22.83
CA LEU A 373 12.67 4.90 22.54
C LEU A 373 12.16 3.55 23.05
N VAL A 374 12.94 2.48 22.83
CA VAL A 374 12.63 1.13 23.34
C VAL A 374 12.64 1.11 24.87
N ARG A 375 13.63 1.76 25.52
CA ARG A 375 13.65 1.90 26.98
C ARG A 375 12.45 2.71 27.51
N ALA A 376 12.04 3.77 26.82
CA ALA A 376 10.86 4.55 27.19
C ALA A 376 9.57 3.74 27.07
N TYR A 377 9.42 2.95 25.99
CA TYR A 377 8.27 2.06 25.78
C TYR A 377 8.18 0.96 26.85
N HIS A 378 9.30 0.35 27.25
CA HIS A 378 9.34 -0.67 28.31
C HIS A 378 9.57 -0.10 29.73
N SER A 379 9.39 1.22 29.93
CA SER A 379 9.68 1.87 31.22
C SER A 379 8.60 1.66 32.28
N THR A 380 7.39 1.33 31.86
CA THR A 380 6.17 1.20 32.67
C THR A 380 5.31 0.06 32.10
N ILE A 381 4.40 -0.48 32.93
CA ILE A 381 3.43 -1.50 32.56
C ILE A 381 2.05 -0.96 32.96
N PRO A 382 1.08 -0.83 32.03
CA PRO A 382 1.21 -1.09 30.59
C PRO A 382 2.21 -0.14 29.91
N SER A 383 2.75 -0.56 28.76
CA SER A 383 3.72 0.23 28.00
C SER A 383 3.09 1.53 27.45
N PRO A 384 3.78 2.69 27.48
CA PRO A 384 3.22 3.92 26.96
C PRO A 384 2.96 3.84 25.45
N ASN A 385 1.87 4.46 24.99
CA ASN A 385 1.45 4.40 23.59
C ASN A 385 2.56 4.90 22.63
N LEU A 386 3.04 3.99 21.77
CA LEU A 386 4.12 4.26 20.81
C LEU A 386 3.79 5.42 19.87
N GLN A 387 2.52 5.59 19.47
CA GLN A 387 2.10 6.69 18.59
C GLN A 387 2.35 8.07 19.23
N ASN A 388 2.38 8.16 20.57
CA ASN A 388 2.72 9.40 21.28
C ASN A 388 4.24 9.54 21.45
N LEU A 389 4.92 8.46 21.86
CA LEU A 389 6.38 8.48 22.10
C LEU A 389 7.19 8.90 20.86
N VAL A 390 6.74 8.54 19.64
CA VAL A 390 7.44 8.90 18.41
C VAL A 390 7.34 10.39 18.02
N PHE A 391 6.61 11.21 18.80
CA PHE A 391 6.60 12.67 18.68
C PHE A 391 7.36 13.38 19.81
N ASP A 392 7.88 12.65 20.80
CA ASP A 392 8.74 13.21 21.85
C ASP A 392 10.04 13.77 21.22
N LYS A 393 10.31 15.05 21.46
CA LYS A 393 11.44 15.74 20.84
C LYS A 393 12.78 15.27 21.38
N ASP A 394 12.84 14.92 22.66
CA ASP A 394 14.07 14.50 23.32
C ASP A 394 14.43 13.09 22.87
N LEU A 395 13.48 12.14 22.88
CA LEU A 395 13.68 10.79 22.34
C LEU A 395 14.09 10.80 20.87
N ILE A 396 13.38 11.55 20.02
CA ILE A 396 13.68 11.62 18.58
C ILE A 396 15.04 12.30 18.31
N SER A 397 15.47 13.24 19.17
CA SER A 397 16.79 13.89 19.02
C SER A 397 17.98 12.95 19.21
N THR A 398 17.79 11.81 19.89
CA THR A 398 18.84 10.78 20.08
C THR A 398 19.14 9.99 18.80
N LEU A 399 18.26 10.02 17.81
CA LEU A 399 18.28 9.10 16.69
C LEU A 399 19.23 9.53 15.57
N SER A 400 20.01 8.57 15.08
CA SER A 400 20.83 8.77 13.88
C SER A 400 19.95 9.05 12.65
N PRO A 401 20.45 9.79 11.63
CA PRO A 401 19.75 9.94 10.34
C PRO A 401 19.41 8.60 9.65
N SER A 402 20.13 7.52 9.97
CA SER A 402 19.84 6.15 9.53
C SER A 402 18.67 5.50 10.28
N SER A 403 18.53 5.77 11.58
CA SER A 403 17.43 5.25 12.43
C SER A 403 16.13 6.00 12.21
N ILE A 404 16.18 7.33 12.12
CA ILE A 404 14.98 8.16 12.00
C ILE A 404 14.29 8.03 10.64
N ARG A 405 14.99 7.62 9.58
CA ARG A 405 14.40 7.41 8.24
C ARG A 405 13.33 6.31 8.21
N PRO A 406 13.58 5.07 8.67
CA PRO A 406 12.53 4.06 8.81
C PRO A 406 11.53 4.44 9.91
N LEU A 407 11.93 5.08 11.01
CA LEU A 407 10.95 5.54 12.02
C LEU A 407 9.97 6.59 11.46
N ASN A 408 10.40 7.42 10.51
CA ASN A 408 9.54 8.43 9.90
C ASN A 408 8.38 7.81 9.10
N THR A 409 8.43 6.55 8.65
CA THR A 409 7.26 5.91 8.03
C THR A 409 6.14 5.70 9.05
N TYR A 410 6.50 5.28 10.27
CA TYR A 410 5.56 5.16 11.39
C TYR A 410 5.06 6.53 11.87
N ARG A 411 5.96 7.52 11.98
CA ARG A 411 5.60 8.89 12.39
C ARG A 411 4.67 9.58 11.39
N ASP A 412 4.87 9.38 10.09
CA ASP A 412 3.97 9.86 9.05
C ASP A 412 2.56 9.23 9.22
N SER A 413 2.48 7.90 9.40
CA SER A 413 1.20 7.20 9.62
C SER A 413 0.49 7.60 10.92
N ALA A 414 1.21 7.65 12.05
CA ALA A 414 0.66 8.08 13.33
C ALA A 414 0.19 9.54 13.31
N TYR A 415 0.91 10.43 12.61
CA TYR A 415 0.48 11.82 12.42
C TYR A 415 -0.84 11.89 11.62
N LEU A 416 -0.98 11.07 10.58
CA LEU A 416 -2.22 11.00 9.80
C LEU A 416 -3.40 10.51 10.67
N LEU A 417 -3.23 9.44 11.44
CA LEU A 417 -4.26 8.96 12.38
C LEU A 417 -4.68 10.05 13.38
N ASN A 418 -3.71 10.77 13.96
CA ASN A 418 -3.95 11.78 14.98
C ASN A 418 -4.54 13.11 14.44
N THR A 419 -4.52 13.34 13.13
CA THR A 419 -4.89 14.66 12.54
C THR A 419 -5.91 14.62 11.41
N ILE A 420 -6.33 13.45 10.92
CA ILE A 420 -7.38 13.34 9.91
C ILE A 420 -8.77 13.56 10.54
N PRO A 421 -9.53 14.59 10.15
CA PRO A 421 -10.93 14.74 10.57
C PRO A 421 -11.81 13.69 9.86
N HIS A 422 -12.89 13.28 10.53
CA HIS A 422 -13.86 12.30 10.00
C HIS A 422 -13.22 10.96 9.54
N LEU A 423 -12.33 10.40 10.37
CA LEU A 423 -11.56 9.19 10.06
C LEU A 423 -12.38 7.99 9.49
N PRO A 424 -13.62 7.69 9.95
CA PRO A 424 -14.45 6.65 9.32
C PRO A 424 -14.79 6.96 7.85
N SER A 425 -15.23 8.18 7.54
CA SER A 425 -15.49 8.65 6.17
C SER A 425 -14.23 8.61 5.32
N TYR A 426 -13.08 9.01 5.88
CA TYR A 426 -11.78 8.91 5.23
C TYR A 426 -11.41 7.46 4.89
N ARG A 427 -11.58 6.51 5.83
CA ARG A 427 -11.26 5.09 5.61
C ARG A 427 -12.12 4.48 4.49
N LEU A 428 -13.42 4.76 4.49
CA LEU A 428 -14.32 4.30 3.42
C LEU A 428 -13.99 4.94 2.06
N ALA A 429 -13.72 6.25 2.04
CA ALA A 429 -13.29 6.96 0.83
C ALA A 429 -11.94 6.45 0.29
N HIS A 430 -10.98 6.19 1.16
CA HIS A 430 -9.69 5.61 0.80
C HIS A 430 -9.85 4.24 0.14
N ARG A 431 -10.64 3.34 0.73
CA ARG A 431 -10.87 1.99 0.18
C ARG A 431 -11.49 2.08 -1.22
N TYR A 432 -12.52 2.89 -1.41
CA TYR A 432 -13.14 3.10 -2.73
C TYR A 432 -12.14 3.64 -3.77
N LEU A 433 -11.36 4.68 -3.41
CA LEU A 433 -10.35 5.25 -4.29
C LEU A 433 -9.20 4.27 -4.59
N SER A 434 -8.80 3.43 -3.62
CA SER A 434 -7.82 2.36 -3.82
C SER A 434 -8.31 1.35 -4.86
N LEU A 435 -9.55 0.86 -4.74
CA LEU A 435 -10.15 -0.08 -5.70
C LEU A 435 -10.27 0.54 -7.10
N TYR A 436 -10.78 1.77 -7.20
CA TYR A 436 -10.81 2.51 -8.47
C TYR A 436 -9.41 2.61 -9.09
N LEU A 437 -8.39 3.04 -8.32
CA LEU A 437 -7.04 3.19 -8.85
C LEU A 437 -6.43 1.84 -9.26
N LYS A 438 -6.64 0.76 -8.48
CA LYS A 438 -6.24 -0.62 -8.85
C LYS A 438 -6.89 -1.02 -10.18
N ASN A 439 -8.22 -1.03 -10.24
CA ASN A 439 -8.99 -1.55 -11.37
C ASN A 439 -8.81 -0.73 -12.66
N ARG A 440 -8.62 0.59 -12.55
CA ARG A 440 -8.31 1.44 -13.71
C ARG A 440 -6.86 1.32 -14.18
N GLY A 441 -5.97 0.63 -13.45
CA GLY A 441 -4.53 0.55 -13.79
C GLY A 441 -3.74 1.82 -13.46
N LEU A 442 -4.10 2.52 -12.37
CA LEU A 442 -3.51 3.78 -11.90
C LEU A 442 -2.76 3.63 -10.55
N TYR A 443 -2.59 2.39 -10.07
CA TYR A 443 -2.04 2.07 -8.76
C TYR A 443 -0.80 1.19 -8.87
N SER A 444 0.35 1.80 -9.18
CA SER A 444 1.66 1.20 -8.91
C SER A 444 2.75 2.27 -8.99
N ALA A 445 3.41 2.52 -7.86
CA ALA A 445 4.55 3.44 -7.79
C ALA A 445 5.74 2.95 -8.65
N LYS A 446 5.87 1.64 -8.87
CA LYS A 446 6.91 0.98 -9.67
C LYS A 446 6.81 1.32 -11.16
N PHE A 447 5.58 1.42 -11.67
CA PHE A 447 5.28 1.84 -13.05
C PHE A 447 5.15 3.38 -13.19
N GLY A 448 5.31 4.13 -12.11
CA GLY A 448 5.25 5.60 -12.11
C GLY A 448 3.84 6.16 -11.99
N TYR A 449 2.94 5.46 -11.30
CA TYR A 449 1.61 5.93 -10.91
C TYR A 449 1.51 6.11 -9.38
N LEU A 450 0.28 6.25 -8.86
CA LEU A 450 0.01 6.36 -7.43
C LEU A 450 0.27 5.02 -6.73
N GLY A 451 0.33 5.07 -5.40
CA GLY A 451 0.47 3.93 -4.50
C GLY A 451 -0.03 4.36 -3.11
N GLY A 452 0.03 3.48 -2.10
CA GLY A 452 -0.60 3.68 -0.79
C GLY A 452 -0.33 5.06 -0.17
N ILE A 453 0.94 5.37 0.10
CA ILE A 453 1.33 6.67 0.69
C ILE A 453 0.95 7.88 -0.20
N HIS A 454 0.95 7.73 -1.54
CA HIS A 454 0.53 8.80 -2.45
C HIS A 454 -0.97 9.11 -2.29
N LEU A 455 -1.81 8.06 -2.27
CA LEU A 455 -3.25 8.21 -2.08
C LEU A 455 -3.56 8.75 -0.68
N GLN A 456 -2.92 8.22 0.36
CA GLN A 456 -3.08 8.68 1.74
C GLN A 456 -2.81 10.19 1.87
N LEU A 457 -1.66 10.67 1.37
CA LEU A 457 -1.30 12.09 1.45
C LEU A 457 -2.20 12.98 0.58
N MET A 458 -2.59 12.52 -0.62
CA MET A 458 -3.53 13.24 -1.50
C MET A 458 -4.92 13.37 -0.87
N LEU A 459 -5.41 12.30 -0.24
CA LEU A 459 -6.73 12.24 0.39
C LEU A 459 -6.75 13.01 1.71
N ASN A 460 -5.68 12.93 2.49
CA ASN A 460 -5.43 13.73 3.70
C ASN A 460 -5.50 15.23 3.40
N ARG A 461 -4.85 15.69 2.30
CA ARG A 461 -4.99 17.08 1.83
C ARG A 461 -6.44 17.44 1.54
N VAL A 462 -7.18 16.59 0.80
CA VAL A 462 -8.57 16.85 0.44
C VAL A 462 -9.47 16.93 1.67
N VAL A 463 -9.44 15.94 2.56
CA VAL A 463 -10.33 15.90 3.74
C VAL A 463 -10.06 17.06 4.71
N LYS A 464 -8.79 17.45 4.90
CA LYS A 464 -8.41 18.63 5.69
C LYS A 464 -8.82 19.94 5.02
N LEU A 465 -8.72 20.06 3.69
CA LEU A 465 -9.23 21.22 2.96
C LEU A 465 -10.77 21.32 2.99
N ILE A 466 -11.50 20.19 2.94
CA ILE A 466 -12.96 20.17 3.14
C ILE A 466 -13.26 20.73 4.53
N HIS A 467 -12.67 20.15 5.58
CA HIS A 467 -12.87 20.56 6.96
C HIS A 467 -12.63 22.06 7.17
N LEU A 468 -11.50 22.59 6.66
CA LEU A 468 -11.20 24.02 6.71
C LEU A 468 -12.30 24.84 6.02
N SER A 469 -12.69 24.50 4.79
CA SER A 469 -13.73 25.24 4.05
C SER A 469 -15.11 25.19 4.72
N THR A 470 -15.50 24.05 5.32
CA THR A 470 -16.78 23.94 6.05
C THR A 470 -16.80 24.73 7.37
N THR A 471 -15.62 25.02 7.94
CA THR A 471 -15.50 25.84 9.16
C THR A 471 -15.38 27.35 8.91
N GLU A 472 -15.26 27.79 7.66
CA GLU A 472 -15.20 29.23 7.31
C GLU A 472 -16.57 29.91 7.16
N ASP A 473 -17.61 29.16 6.77
CA ASP A 473 -18.87 29.74 6.26
C ASP A 473 -20.09 29.61 7.23
N TYR A 474 -19.96 29.05 8.45
CA TYR A 474 -21.11 28.77 9.34
C TYR A 474 -21.00 29.26 10.80
N SER A 475 -22.16 29.64 11.35
CA SER A 475 -22.37 30.00 12.77
C SER A 475 -22.75 28.79 13.62
N GLU A 476 -21.88 28.40 14.56
CA GLU A 476 -22.08 27.68 15.86
C GLU A 476 -23.10 26.53 16.04
N ASN A 477 -23.93 26.13 15.07
CA ASN A 477 -25.12 25.29 15.35
C ASN A 477 -25.37 24.06 14.46
N ASP A 478 -24.56 23.79 13.44
CA ASP A 478 -24.61 22.51 12.70
C ASP A 478 -23.20 22.02 12.34
N SER A 479 -22.76 20.93 13.00
CA SER A 479 -21.54 20.22 12.61
C SER A 479 -21.82 19.35 11.39
N ILE A 480 -21.53 19.86 10.19
CA ILE A 480 -21.68 19.10 8.94
C ILE A 480 -20.83 17.82 9.03
N SER A 481 -21.51 16.67 9.08
CA SER A 481 -20.84 15.37 9.00
C SER A 481 -20.38 15.14 7.56
N VAL A 482 -19.08 15.26 7.31
CA VAL A 482 -18.51 15.03 5.98
C VAL A 482 -18.62 13.55 5.63
N SER A 483 -19.47 13.21 4.66
CA SER A 483 -19.66 11.85 4.17
C SER A 483 -18.46 11.35 3.36
N ALA A 484 -18.31 10.03 3.23
CA ALA A 484 -17.30 9.46 2.35
C ALA A 484 -17.54 9.82 0.87
N ALA A 485 -18.80 9.96 0.44
CA ALA A 485 -19.15 10.34 -0.93
C ALA A 485 -18.70 11.77 -1.26
N THR A 486 -18.94 12.72 -0.35
CA THR A 486 -18.45 14.11 -0.46
C THR A 486 -16.93 14.16 -0.61
N ILE A 487 -16.19 13.35 0.16
CA ILE A 487 -14.72 13.25 0.04
C ILE A 487 -14.31 12.75 -1.35
N ILE A 488 -14.92 11.68 -1.86
CA ILE A 488 -14.59 11.10 -3.18
C ILE A 488 -14.92 12.07 -4.32
N ARG A 489 -16.11 12.66 -4.30
CA ARG A 489 -16.58 13.62 -5.31
C ARG A 489 -15.67 14.85 -5.37
N THR A 490 -15.30 15.37 -4.20
CA THR A 490 -14.36 16.49 -4.07
C THR A 490 -12.94 16.11 -4.51
N PHE A 491 -12.45 14.91 -4.14
CA PHE A 491 -11.14 14.40 -4.58
C PHE A 491 -11.02 14.36 -6.11
N PHE A 492 -12.01 13.77 -6.80
CA PHE A 492 -12.00 13.72 -8.26
C PHE A 492 -12.13 15.10 -8.88
N ALA A 493 -13.04 15.96 -8.38
CA ALA A 493 -13.19 17.32 -8.88
C ALA A 493 -11.90 18.16 -8.73
N TYR A 494 -11.23 18.06 -7.59
CA TYR A 494 -9.99 18.77 -7.30
C TYR A 494 -8.84 18.31 -8.19
N TYR A 495 -8.53 17.00 -8.21
CA TYR A 495 -7.40 16.46 -8.96
C TYR A 495 -7.64 16.31 -10.47
N ALA A 496 -8.89 16.38 -10.94
CA ALA A 496 -9.22 16.53 -12.36
C ALA A 496 -8.62 17.81 -12.98
N SER A 497 -8.64 18.93 -12.24
CA SER A 497 -8.15 20.24 -12.70
C SER A 497 -6.82 20.69 -12.07
N PHE A 498 -6.30 19.98 -11.08
CA PHE A 498 -5.08 20.34 -10.35
C PHE A 498 -3.86 20.57 -11.26
N ASN A 499 -3.16 21.69 -11.09
CA ASN A 499 -1.99 21.99 -11.91
C ASN A 499 -0.74 21.29 -11.36
N TRP A 500 -0.64 19.99 -11.64
CA TRP A 500 0.49 19.13 -11.25
C TRP A 500 1.87 19.75 -11.48
N SER A 501 2.03 20.60 -12.49
CA SER A 501 3.33 21.19 -12.88
C SER A 501 3.83 22.32 -11.98
N SER A 502 2.95 22.94 -11.19
CA SER A 502 3.29 24.07 -10.31
C SER A 502 2.75 23.93 -8.88
N GLU A 503 1.61 23.27 -8.68
CA GLU A 503 1.01 23.05 -7.37
C GLU A 503 1.61 21.83 -6.65
N ASN A 504 1.58 21.87 -5.32
CA ASN A 504 2.15 20.87 -4.43
C ASN A 504 1.04 20.20 -3.61
N VAL A 505 1.13 18.89 -3.39
CA VAL A 505 0.21 18.15 -2.51
C VAL A 505 0.74 18.21 -1.07
N THR A 506 0.69 19.39 -0.44
CA THR A 506 1.05 19.56 0.97
C THR A 506 -0.14 19.23 1.88
N ASP A 507 0.14 18.84 3.12
CA ASP A 507 -0.84 18.91 4.20
C ASP A 507 -1.14 20.38 4.53
N PRO A 508 -2.41 20.83 4.58
CA PRO A 508 -2.74 22.22 4.86
C PRO A 508 -2.62 22.61 6.34
N LEU A 509 -2.45 21.65 7.26
CA LEU A 509 -2.30 21.91 8.71
C LEU A 509 -0.83 21.90 9.17
N LEU A 510 0.13 21.58 8.30
CA LEU A 510 1.55 21.71 8.62
C LEU A 510 1.96 23.19 8.53
N GLY A 511 2.23 23.79 9.68
CA GLY A 511 2.61 25.21 9.80
C GLY A 511 4.00 25.53 9.19
N PRO A 512 4.33 26.84 9.07
CA PRO A 512 5.52 27.32 8.36
C PRO A 512 6.86 26.87 8.98
N ASP A 513 6.86 26.44 10.25
CA ASP A 513 8.05 25.85 10.89
C ASP A 513 8.42 24.47 10.32
N ASN A 514 7.47 23.75 9.71
CA ASN A 514 7.79 22.50 9.05
C ASN A 514 8.46 22.79 7.69
N LYS A 515 9.75 22.45 7.59
CA LYS A 515 10.59 22.72 6.42
C LYS A 515 10.22 21.80 5.26
N VAL A 516 9.14 22.13 4.55
CA VAL A 516 8.77 21.49 3.28
C VAL A 516 9.95 21.57 2.33
N SER A 517 10.39 20.43 1.82
CA SER A 517 11.53 20.36 0.92
C SER A 517 11.25 21.12 -0.39
N PRO A 518 12.24 21.83 -0.97
CA PRO A 518 12.02 22.58 -2.21
C PRO A 518 11.73 21.64 -3.38
N ARG A 519 10.70 21.99 -4.16
CA ARG A 519 10.34 21.27 -5.38
C ARG A 519 11.45 21.36 -6.44
N SER A 520 11.75 20.23 -7.08
CA SER A 520 12.63 20.19 -8.24
C SER A 520 11.87 20.54 -9.53
N ALA A 521 12.51 21.26 -10.44
CA ALA A 521 11.97 21.50 -11.79
C ALA A 521 11.78 20.22 -12.63
N ARG A 522 12.26 19.07 -12.14
CA ARG A 522 12.05 17.74 -12.73
C ARG A 522 10.82 17.02 -12.18
N ASP A 523 10.26 17.44 -11.05
CA ASP A 523 9.11 16.80 -10.41
C ASP A 523 7.84 17.04 -11.24
N ALA A 524 7.31 15.97 -11.84
CA ALA A 524 6.05 16.03 -12.60
C ALA A 524 4.82 16.06 -11.68
N ILE A 525 4.90 15.35 -10.56
CA ILE A 525 3.98 15.42 -9.43
C ILE A 525 4.85 15.64 -8.19
N PHE A 526 4.45 16.54 -7.29
CA PHE A 526 5.19 16.84 -6.07
C PHE A 526 4.32 16.61 -4.84
N ILE A 527 4.62 15.54 -4.11
CA ILE A 527 4.04 15.21 -2.80
C ILE A 527 5.22 15.16 -1.82
N PRO A 528 5.41 16.17 -0.95
CA PRO A 528 6.49 16.15 0.02
C PRO A 528 6.23 15.12 1.13
N ALA A 529 7.29 14.54 1.67
CA ALA A 529 7.21 13.78 2.92
C ALA A 529 6.83 14.70 4.11
N ILE A 530 6.13 14.15 5.12
CA ILE A 530 5.68 14.95 6.29
C ILE A 530 6.87 15.24 7.21
N HIS A 531 7.59 14.20 7.62
CA HIS A 531 8.76 14.32 8.50
C HIS A 531 10.10 14.29 7.74
N THR A 532 11.09 14.98 8.30
CA THR A 532 12.48 14.98 7.83
C THR A 532 13.43 14.52 8.95
N PRO A 533 14.61 13.96 8.64
CA PRO A 533 15.15 13.67 7.30
C PRO A 533 14.47 12.44 6.65
N THR A 534 14.32 12.49 5.33
CA THR A 534 13.79 11.41 4.50
C THR A 534 14.75 11.07 3.37
N ALA A 535 14.74 9.82 2.89
CA ALA A 535 15.45 9.43 1.66
C ALA A 535 14.77 9.95 0.39
N ARG A 536 13.47 10.27 0.45
CA ARG A 536 12.66 10.73 -0.69
C ARG A 536 11.90 12.01 -0.31
N PRO A 537 12.52 13.20 -0.47
CA PRO A 537 11.87 14.49 -0.20
C PRO A 537 10.56 14.69 -0.98
N ASN A 538 10.50 14.19 -2.22
CA ASN A 538 9.25 13.97 -2.98
C ASN A 538 8.95 12.47 -2.98
N VAL A 539 7.87 12.04 -2.31
CA VAL A 539 7.49 10.62 -2.31
C VAL A 539 7.06 10.16 -3.70
N ALA A 540 6.36 11.03 -4.45
CA ALA A 540 5.89 10.79 -5.82
C ALA A 540 6.97 10.93 -6.90
N SER A 541 8.25 10.76 -6.55
CA SER A 541 9.40 10.95 -7.45
C SER A 541 9.47 9.99 -8.64
N SER A 542 8.70 8.88 -8.66
CA SER A 542 8.55 8.00 -9.82
C SER A 542 7.47 8.46 -10.82
N CYS A 543 6.59 9.38 -10.43
CA CYS A 543 5.52 9.88 -11.30
C CYS A 543 6.07 10.75 -12.43
N THR A 544 5.48 10.60 -13.61
CA THR A 544 5.93 11.29 -14.84
C THR A 544 4.90 12.31 -15.33
N LYS A 545 5.27 13.15 -16.31
CA LYS A 545 4.33 14.09 -16.93
C LYS A 545 3.17 13.38 -17.63
N LEU A 546 3.44 12.21 -18.22
CA LEU A 546 2.42 11.35 -18.81
C LEU A 546 1.51 10.73 -17.74
N SER A 547 2.07 10.35 -16.58
CA SER A 547 1.29 9.88 -15.42
C SER A 547 0.35 10.97 -14.91
N ALA A 548 0.84 12.19 -14.72
CA ALA A 548 0.03 13.35 -14.31
C ALA A 548 -1.11 13.65 -15.28
N HIS A 549 -0.83 13.63 -16.60
CA HIS A 549 -1.85 13.81 -17.62
C HIS A 549 -2.90 12.69 -17.57
N THR A 550 -2.47 11.43 -17.45
CA THR A 550 -3.34 10.25 -17.32
C THR A 550 -4.27 10.38 -16.11
N LEU A 551 -3.73 10.74 -14.94
CA LEU A 551 -4.51 10.91 -13.72
C LEU A 551 -5.59 11.97 -13.91
N SER A 552 -5.25 13.16 -14.42
CA SER A 552 -6.26 14.18 -14.70
C SER A 552 -7.29 13.79 -15.77
N SER A 553 -6.96 12.96 -16.77
CA SER A 553 -7.95 12.49 -17.75
C SER A 553 -8.91 11.44 -17.16
N GLU A 554 -8.39 10.47 -16.41
CA GLU A 554 -9.20 9.42 -15.78
C GLU A 554 -10.06 10.00 -14.64
N PHE A 555 -9.54 10.95 -13.86
CA PHE A 555 -10.28 11.62 -12.80
C PHE A 555 -11.43 12.49 -13.34
N LYS A 556 -11.28 13.13 -14.51
CA LYS A 556 -12.41 13.80 -15.21
C LYS A 556 -13.48 12.83 -15.65
N LEU A 557 -13.09 11.64 -16.13
CA LEU A 557 -14.02 10.60 -16.54
C LEU A 557 -14.80 10.08 -15.32
N ALA A 558 -14.11 9.74 -14.22
CA ALA A 558 -14.73 9.35 -12.95
C ALA A 558 -15.63 10.46 -12.37
N GLN A 559 -15.20 11.72 -12.38
CA GLN A 559 -16.01 12.87 -11.97
C GLN A 559 -17.34 12.93 -12.74
N SER A 560 -17.32 12.59 -14.03
CA SER A 560 -18.49 12.61 -14.92
C SER A 560 -19.46 11.46 -14.64
N HIS A 561 -18.97 10.22 -14.47
CA HIS A 561 -19.78 9.07 -14.08
C HIS A 561 -20.42 9.26 -12.70
N LEU A 562 -19.62 9.68 -11.71
CA LEU A 562 -20.12 9.96 -10.36
C LEU A 562 -21.13 11.12 -10.34
N ALA A 563 -20.99 12.12 -11.21
CA ALA A 563 -21.99 13.19 -11.34
C ALA A 563 -23.33 12.71 -11.94
N ALA A 564 -23.33 11.55 -12.60
CA ALA A 564 -24.53 10.87 -13.08
C ALA A 564 -25.05 9.79 -12.11
N GLY A 565 -24.45 9.65 -10.91
CA GLY A 565 -24.79 8.61 -9.93
C GLY A 565 -24.23 7.21 -10.24
N ASP A 566 -23.34 7.09 -11.23
CA ASP A 566 -22.77 5.82 -11.69
C ASP A 566 -21.53 5.41 -10.86
N TRP A 567 -21.76 5.15 -9.57
CA TRP A 567 -20.74 4.66 -8.64
C TRP A 567 -20.16 3.28 -9.03
N PRO A 568 -20.96 2.28 -9.48
CA PRO A 568 -20.41 0.97 -9.88
C PRO A 568 -19.41 1.05 -11.04
N TRP A 569 -19.56 1.99 -11.97
CA TRP A 569 -18.64 2.14 -13.12
C TRP A 569 -17.17 2.33 -12.71
N CYS A 570 -16.94 3.06 -11.62
CA CYS A 570 -15.59 3.30 -11.07
C CYS A 570 -14.94 2.02 -10.52
N LEU A 571 -15.74 1.03 -10.10
CA LEU A 571 -15.26 -0.22 -9.50
C LEU A 571 -15.39 -1.43 -10.43
N ARG A 572 -15.68 -1.23 -11.72
CA ARG A 572 -15.66 -2.32 -12.73
C ARG A 572 -14.32 -3.07 -12.70
N PRO A 573 -14.29 -4.39 -12.97
CA PRO A 573 -13.08 -5.20 -12.83
C PRO A 573 -11.89 -4.72 -13.67
N SER A 574 -10.67 -5.08 -13.24
CA SER A 574 -9.43 -4.77 -13.94
C SER A 574 -9.40 -5.24 -15.39
N GLU A 575 -10.11 -6.32 -15.71
CA GLU A 575 -10.28 -6.84 -17.07
C GLU A 575 -11.02 -5.85 -17.99
N GLU A 576 -12.06 -5.16 -17.47
CA GLU A 576 -12.74 -4.09 -18.20
C GLU A 576 -11.87 -2.82 -18.29
N GLY A 577 -11.13 -2.50 -17.22
CA GLY A 577 -10.14 -1.42 -17.23
C GLY A 577 -9.04 -1.61 -18.28
N LEU A 578 -8.59 -2.86 -18.46
CA LEU A 578 -7.63 -3.26 -19.49
C LEU A 578 -8.24 -3.09 -20.91
N GLN A 579 -9.51 -3.47 -21.10
CA GLN A 579 -10.21 -3.27 -22.37
C GLN A 579 -10.36 -1.78 -22.71
N ASP A 580 -10.76 -0.93 -21.75
CA ASP A 580 -10.86 0.52 -21.94
C ASP A 580 -9.49 1.12 -22.34
N PHE A 581 -8.42 0.75 -21.62
CA PHE A 581 -7.04 1.13 -21.94
C PHE A 581 -6.62 0.69 -23.36
N MET A 582 -6.97 -0.53 -23.75
CA MET A 582 -6.66 -1.07 -25.07
C MET A 582 -7.45 -0.37 -26.19
N GLN A 583 -8.69 0.03 -25.93
CA GLN A 583 -9.52 0.75 -26.90
C GLN A 583 -9.05 2.21 -27.09
N GLY A 584 -8.66 2.89 -26.01
CA GLY A 584 -8.19 4.29 -26.06
C GLY A 584 -6.82 4.48 -26.74
N SER A 585 -5.96 3.46 -26.74
CA SER A 585 -4.58 3.55 -27.23
C SER A 585 -4.48 3.36 -28.75
N GLY A 586 -3.78 4.25 -29.48
CA GLY A 586 -3.65 4.18 -30.95
C GLY A 586 -2.75 3.04 -31.45
N ALA A 587 -1.60 2.89 -30.81
CA ALA A 587 -0.64 1.80 -30.97
C ALA A 587 -0.12 1.39 -29.59
N PHE A 588 0.72 0.35 -29.52
CA PHE A 588 1.33 -0.08 -28.27
C PHE A 588 2.82 -0.34 -28.47
N VAL A 589 3.62 0.06 -27.48
CA VAL A 589 4.91 -0.59 -27.22
C VAL A 589 4.58 -1.86 -26.45
N ARG A 590 4.85 -3.02 -27.05
CA ARG A 590 4.77 -4.33 -26.42
C ARG A 590 6.15 -4.71 -25.92
N VAL A 591 6.24 -5.13 -24.67
CA VAL A 591 7.41 -5.82 -24.12
C VAL A 591 7.02 -7.28 -23.96
N GLY A 592 7.57 -8.17 -24.77
CA GLY A 592 7.40 -9.62 -24.59
C GLY A 592 8.58 -10.19 -23.81
N ILE A 593 8.30 -11.04 -22.82
CA ILE A 593 9.31 -11.81 -22.09
C ILE A 593 8.95 -13.30 -22.12
N ASP A 594 9.96 -14.12 -22.36
CA ASP A 594 9.87 -15.58 -22.45
C ASP A 594 11.04 -16.15 -21.62
N LEU A 595 10.74 -17.02 -20.66
CA LEU A 595 11.69 -17.66 -19.74
C LEU A 595 11.56 -19.18 -19.84
N TRP A 596 12.66 -19.91 -19.74
CA TRP A 596 12.65 -21.39 -19.78
C TRP A 596 13.66 -22.01 -18.80
N GLY A 597 13.37 -23.22 -18.35
CA GLY A 597 14.15 -23.93 -17.32
C GLY A 597 13.96 -23.33 -15.91
N VAL A 598 12.81 -22.69 -15.64
CA VAL A 598 12.51 -22.13 -14.31
C VAL A 598 12.25 -23.26 -13.32
N GLY A 599 13.00 -23.28 -12.22
CA GLY A 599 12.81 -24.25 -11.13
C GLY A 599 13.53 -25.59 -11.28
N GLU A 600 14.28 -25.82 -12.36
CA GLU A 600 15.11 -27.02 -12.51
C GLU A 600 16.28 -27.02 -11.51
N SER A 601 16.17 -27.82 -10.44
CA SER A 601 17.20 -27.95 -9.41
C SER A 601 18.32 -28.93 -9.81
N ASN A 602 19.53 -28.69 -9.29
CA ASN A 602 20.76 -29.36 -9.73
C ASN A 602 20.97 -30.74 -9.06
N GLU A 603 19.90 -31.48 -8.73
CA GLU A 603 19.95 -32.72 -7.93
C GLU A 603 20.57 -33.94 -8.66
N GLY A 604 20.91 -33.81 -9.94
CA GLY A 604 21.35 -34.91 -10.80
C GLY A 604 22.84 -35.00 -11.14
N GLY A 605 23.71 -34.13 -10.63
CA GLY A 605 25.18 -34.21 -10.85
C GLY A 605 25.66 -34.05 -12.30
N ARG A 606 24.74 -33.80 -13.25
CA ARG A 606 25.00 -33.38 -14.63
C ARG A 606 24.48 -31.95 -14.73
N GLY A 607 25.37 -30.99 -14.93
CA GLY A 607 25.07 -29.57 -14.74
C GLY A 607 23.85 -29.09 -15.52
N GLY A 608 22.74 -28.89 -14.81
CA GLY A 608 21.52 -28.29 -15.36
C GLY A 608 21.73 -26.80 -15.60
N SER A 609 21.20 -26.29 -16.71
CA SER A 609 21.20 -24.87 -17.06
C SER A 609 19.88 -24.19 -16.66
N GLY A 610 19.29 -24.59 -15.53
CA GLY A 610 18.05 -24.01 -15.01
C GLY A 610 18.26 -22.61 -14.44
N ILE A 611 17.19 -21.82 -14.41
CA ILE A 611 17.16 -20.51 -13.74
C ILE A 611 16.38 -20.61 -12.42
N GLY A 612 17.01 -20.14 -11.34
CA GLY A 612 16.39 -20.13 -10.01
C GLY A 612 15.24 -19.12 -9.91
N GLU A 613 14.21 -19.48 -9.14
CA GLU A 613 12.98 -18.67 -8.96
C GLU A 613 13.27 -17.25 -8.44
N GLU A 614 14.19 -17.11 -7.48
CA GLU A 614 14.65 -15.80 -6.99
C GLU A 614 15.22 -14.93 -8.11
N LYS A 615 15.96 -15.53 -9.05
CA LYS A 615 16.55 -14.81 -10.19
C LYS A 615 15.49 -14.36 -11.20
N VAL A 616 14.47 -15.17 -11.42
CA VAL A 616 13.29 -14.78 -12.22
C VAL A 616 12.62 -13.55 -11.61
N ARG A 617 12.38 -13.55 -10.30
CA ARG A 617 11.78 -12.41 -9.59
C ARG A 617 12.66 -11.15 -9.65
N GLU A 618 13.98 -11.27 -9.47
CA GLU A 618 14.92 -10.15 -9.68
C GLU A 618 14.78 -9.55 -11.09
N MET A 619 14.73 -10.39 -12.12
CA MET A 619 14.65 -9.95 -13.52
C MET A 619 13.32 -9.26 -13.84
N ILE A 620 12.19 -9.82 -13.39
CA ILE A 620 10.87 -9.15 -13.51
C ILE A 620 10.89 -7.81 -12.74
N GLY A 621 11.43 -7.78 -11.52
CA GLY A 621 11.60 -6.56 -10.74
C GLY A 621 12.44 -5.49 -11.45
N ALA A 622 13.56 -5.88 -12.04
CA ALA A 622 14.47 -5.02 -12.78
C ALA A 622 13.85 -4.48 -14.09
N LEU A 623 13.03 -5.28 -14.79
CA LEU A 623 12.28 -4.85 -15.97
C LEU A 623 11.20 -3.82 -15.59
N GLU A 624 10.33 -4.15 -14.65
CA GLU A 624 9.18 -3.32 -14.30
C GLU A 624 9.60 -1.95 -13.74
N SER A 625 10.67 -1.91 -12.95
CA SER A 625 11.23 -0.64 -12.42
C SER A 625 11.76 0.32 -13.49
N ARG A 626 11.86 -0.11 -14.75
CA ARG A 626 12.36 0.72 -15.88
C ARG A 626 11.24 1.42 -16.65
N PHE A 627 9.96 1.03 -16.52
CA PHE A 627 8.85 1.71 -17.21
C PHE A 627 8.75 3.23 -16.94
N PRO A 628 9.00 3.75 -15.71
CA PRO A 628 9.07 5.19 -15.48
C PRO A 628 10.11 5.90 -16.35
N ARG A 629 11.24 5.26 -16.67
CA ARG A 629 12.28 5.83 -17.55
C ARG A 629 11.79 5.92 -19.00
N LEU A 630 11.06 4.90 -19.47
CA LEU A 630 10.41 4.93 -20.79
C LEU A 630 9.36 6.05 -20.86
N LEU A 631 8.47 6.14 -19.86
CA LEU A 631 7.48 7.24 -19.77
C LEU A 631 8.15 8.64 -19.71
N VAL A 632 9.28 8.79 -19.03
CA VAL A 632 10.06 10.05 -19.04
C VAL A 632 10.67 10.34 -20.41
N SER A 633 11.10 9.33 -21.16
CA SER A 633 11.62 9.50 -22.52
C SER A 633 10.49 9.91 -23.48
N LEU A 634 9.37 9.18 -23.46
CA LEU A 634 8.17 9.48 -24.26
C LEU A 634 7.59 10.86 -23.92
N GLY A 635 7.56 11.26 -22.65
CA GLY A 635 7.10 12.59 -22.21
C GLY A 635 7.96 13.77 -22.68
N ARG A 636 9.07 13.55 -23.41
CA ARG A 636 9.85 14.58 -24.13
C ARG A 636 9.40 14.73 -25.58
N ILE A 637 8.61 13.79 -26.11
CA ILE A 637 8.10 13.82 -27.49
C ILE A 637 6.86 14.72 -27.51
N VAL A 638 6.93 15.80 -28.28
CA VAL A 638 5.87 16.80 -28.35
C VAL A 638 4.60 16.18 -28.93
N GLY A 639 3.50 16.27 -28.17
CA GLY A 639 2.18 15.78 -28.59
C GLY A 639 2.05 14.26 -28.60
N VAL A 640 2.93 13.53 -27.91
CA VAL A 640 2.66 12.11 -27.59
C VAL A 640 1.83 12.01 -26.32
N GLU A 641 0.83 11.16 -26.36
CA GLU A 641 0.10 10.65 -25.20
C GLU A 641 0.54 9.20 -25.01
N GLY A 642 0.79 8.80 -23.76
CA GLY A 642 1.35 7.48 -23.48
C GLY A 642 1.07 7.02 -22.06
N ARG A 643 0.73 5.75 -21.90
CA ARG A 643 0.35 5.15 -20.62
C ARG A 643 0.74 3.68 -20.58
N VAL A 644 1.29 3.20 -19.48
CA VAL A 644 1.57 1.77 -19.27
C VAL A 644 0.44 1.12 -18.47
N TRP A 645 0.07 -0.11 -18.81
CA TRP A 645 -0.76 -0.94 -17.94
C TRP A 645 0.13 -1.55 -16.84
N PRO A 646 -0.10 -1.28 -15.54
CA PRO A 646 0.81 -1.66 -14.47
C PRO A 646 0.58 -3.10 -14.02
N GLY A 647 0.69 -4.05 -14.94
CA GLY A 647 0.53 -5.47 -14.66
C GLY A 647 0.96 -6.34 -15.84
N ARG A 648 1.46 -7.53 -15.55
CA ARG A 648 1.83 -8.53 -16.55
C ARG A 648 0.57 -9.09 -17.22
N LEU A 649 0.67 -9.38 -18.51
CA LEU A 649 -0.37 -10.00 -19.32
C LEU A 649 0.16 -11.30 -19.92
N PHE A 650 -0.73 -12.22 -20.26
CA PHE A 650 -0.39 -13.47 -20.95
C PHE A 650 -1.41 -13.78 -22.05
N VAL A 651 -1.07 -14.76 -22.89
CA VAL A 651 -2.02 -15.34 -23.86
C VAL A 651 -2.50 -16.66 -23.25
N PRO A 652 -3.80 -16.83 -22.96
CA PRO A 652 -4.37 -18.11 -22.54
C PRO A 652 -4.18 -19.15 -23.64
N ASP A 653 -3.80 -20.38 -23.27
CA ASP A 653 -3.39 -21.39 -24.23
C ASP A 653 -4.44 -21.69 -25.31
N LEU A 654 -3.96 -21.78 -26.56
CA LEU A 654 -4.78 -22.08 -27.75
C LEU A 654 -5.38 -23.50 -27.75
N ALA A 655 -5.09 -24.32 -26.72
CA ALA A 655 -5.60 -25.67 -26.55
C ALA A 655 -7.12 -25.78 -26.33
N SER A 656 -7.82 -24.66 -26.06
CA SER A 656 -9.26 -24.64 -25.75
C SER A 656 -10.20 -24.31 -26.92
N LYS A 657 -9.68 -23.94 -28.11
CA LYS A 657 -10.49 -23.41 -29.24
C LYS A 657 -10.49 -24.29 -30.50
N SER A 658 -10.60 -25.61 -30.33
CA SER A 658 -10.83 -26.57 -31.42
C SER A 658 -11.97 -27.55 -31.11
N GLN A 659 -13.19 -27.03 -30.95
CA GLN A 659 -14.40 -27.83 -31.19
C GLN A 659 -14.72 -27.86 -32.70
N PRO A 660 -14.59 -29.01 -33.39
CA PRO A 660 -15.28 -29.23 -34.65
C PRO A 660 -16.70 -29.76 -34.36
N GLU A 661 -17.72 -29.01 -34.76
CA GLU A 661 -19.08 -29.54 -34.84
C GLU A 661 -19.15 -30.69 -35.87
N SER A 662 -19.15 -31.95 -35.44
CA SER A 662 -19.75 -33.04 -36.23
C SER A 662 -20.08 -34.26 -35.38
N LYS A 663 -21.32 -34.77 -35.53
CA LYS A 663 -21.78 -36.02 -34.92
C LYS A 663 -21.24 -37.21 -35.71
N ALA A 664 -20.44 -38.07 -35.09
CA ALA A 664 -20.21 -39.44 -35.55
C ALA A 664 -20.04 -40.40 -34.35
N LYS A 665 -20.55 -41.62 -34.49
CA LYS A 665 -20.65 -42.60 -33.37
C LYS A 665 -19.34 -43.33 -33.10
N GLY A 666 -19.01 -43.45 -31.81
CA GLY A 666 -18.61 -44.74 -31.22
C GLY A 666 -17.16 -45.20 -31.40
N LYS A 667 -16.31 -44.82 -30.46
CA LYS A 667 -15.38 -45.75 -29.80
C LYS A 667 -14.83 -45.13 -28.52
N GLU A 668 -15.04 -45.81 -27.39
CA GLU A 668 -14.30 -45.53 -26.15
C GLU A 668 -12.84 -45.94 -26.38
N ILE A 669 -11.91 -45.01 -26.15
CA ILE A 669 -10.46 -45.21 -26.08
C ILE A 669 -9.97 -44.25 -24.98
N ASP A 670 -9.12 -44.75 -24.08
CA ASP A 670 -8.74 -44.09 -22.82
C ASP A 670 -8.32 -42.61 -22.96
N GLU A 671 -9.09 -41.70 -22.36
CA GLU A 671 -8.81 -40.25 -22.33
C GLU A 671 -7.86 -39.82 -21.18
N GLU A 672 -7.19 -40.77 -20.53
CA GLU A 672 -6.41 -40.54 -19.29
C GLU A 672 -4.88 -40.46 -19.51
N LYS A 673 -4.41 -40.27 -20.75
CA LYS A 673 -2.96 -40.32 -21.07
C LYS A 673 -2.42 -39.25 -22.03
N THR A 674 -3.06 -38.09 -22.11
CA THR A 674 -2.59 -36.93 -22.92
C THR A 674 -2.82 -35.56 -22.24
N ARG A 675 -2.73 -35.51 -20.90
CA ARG A 675 -2.79 -34.25 -20.11
C ARG A 675 -1.43 -33.81 -19.53
N GLU A 676 -0.38 -34.57 -19.76
CA GLU A 676 1.01 -34.24 -19.44
C GLU A 676 1.71 -33.83 -20.76
N ASP A 677 2.74 -32.98 -20.68
CA ASP A 677 3.44 -32.27 -21.80
C ASP A 677 2.97 -30.83 -22.12
N ALA A 678 2.52 -30.06 -21.12
CA ALA A 678 2.86 -28.63 -21.11
C ALA A 678 4.34 -28.52 -20.67
N GLU A 679 5.21 -27.87 -21.47
CA GLU A 679 6.66 -27.80 -21.19
C GLU A 679 6.92 -27.20 -19.79
N GLU A 680 7.22 -28.06 -18.81
CA GLU A 680 7.42 -27.65 -17.42
C GLU A 680 8.58 -26.66 -17.33
N GLY A 681 8.35 -25.52 -16.67
CA GLY A 681 9.35 -24.49 -16.47
C GLY A 681 9.48 -23.44 -17.59
N GLN A 682 8.60 -23.42 -18.61
CA GLN A 682 8.48 -22.27 -19.53
C GLN A 682 7.42 -21.24 -19.08
N PHE A 683 7.79 -19.97 -19.00
CA PHE A 683 6.90 -18.85 -18.65
C PHE A 683 6.95 -17.75 -19.71
N LYS A 684 5.79 -17.40 -20.26
CA LYS A 684 5.66 -16.35 -21.28
C LYS A 684 4.66 -15.28 -20.86
N GLY A 685 5.05 -14.03 -21.01
CA GLY A 685 4.31 -12.86 -20.52
C GLY A 685 4.61 -11.60 -21.33
N TYR A 686 3.78 -10.59 -21.13
CA TYR A 686 3.76 -9.35 -21.90
C TYR A 686 3.45 -8.16 -21.01
N TYR A 687 4.03 -7.00 -21.32
CA TYR A 687 3.60 -5.70 -20.80
C TYR A 687 3.23 -4.78 -21.97
N LEU A 688 2.26 -3.90 -21.76
CA LEU A 688 1.77 -2.97 -22.77
C LEU A 688 1.89 -1.52 -22.30
N LEU A 689 2.50 -0.69 -23.14
CA LEU A 689 2.44 0.76 -23.04
C LEU A 689 1.70 1.29 -24.27
N GLY A 690 0.46 1.75 -24.06
CA GLY A 690 -0.38 2.36 -25.08
C GLY A 690 0.12 3.76 -25.44
N VAL A 691 0.17 4.04 -26.75
CA VAL A 691 0.68 5.31 -27.30
C VAL A 691 -0.32 5.87 -28.30
N SER A 692 -0.59 7.17 -28.21
CA SER A 692 -1.46 7.93 -29.11
C SER A 692 -0.77 9.23 -29.53
N ALA A 693 -1.06 9.69 -30.76
CA ALA A 693 -0.76 11.06 -31.16
C ALA A 693 -1.88 11.96 -30.67
N ARG A 694 -1.53 13.09 -30.02
CA ARG A 694 -2.49 14.10 -29.58
C ARG A 694 -3.39 14.55 -30.73
N GLU A 695 -4.66 14.77 -30.40
CA GLU A 695 -5.65 15.24 -31.36
C GLU A 695 -5.20 16.53 -32.08
N GLY A 696 -5.49 16.62 -33.38
CA GLY A 696 -5.06 17.73 -34.23
C GLY A 696 -3.62 17.65 -34.77
N MET A 697 -2.79 16.67 -34.36
CA MET A 697 -1.45 16.51 -34.92
C MET A 697 -1.48 16.16 -36.42
N ASP A 698 -0.66 16.88 -37.19
CA ASP A 698 -0.53 16.74 -38.65
C ASP A 698 0.25 15.47 -39.06
N LYS A 699 0.37 15.23 -40.37
CA LYS A 699 1.04 14.02 -40.89
C LYS A 699 2.55 14.02 -40.65
N GLU A 700 3.20 15.18 -40.75
CA GLU A 700 4.65 15.26 -40.58
C GLU A 700 5.02 15.19 -39.09
N GLY A 701 4.25 15.86 -38.22
CA GLY A 701 4.35 15.70 -36.77
C GLY A 701 4.17 14.25 -36.31
N LYS A 702 3.19 13.52 -36.88
CA LYS A 702 3.00 12.09 -36.61
C LYS A 702 4.19 11.24 -37.04
N ARG A 703 4.74 11.46 -38.23
CA ARG A 703 5.94 10.75 -38.71
C ARG A 703 7.17 11.03 -37.84
N LEU A 704 7.36 12.28 -37.41
CA LEU A 704 8.44 12.67 -36.49
C LEU A 704 8.25 12.07 -35.09
N MET A 705 7.00 11.97 -34.61
CA MET A 705 6.64 11.30 -33.37
C MET A 705 6.96 9.81 -33.45
N GLU A 706 6.53 9.12 -34.52
CA GLU A 706 6.81 7.69 -34.76
C GLU A 706 8.31 7.41 -34.79
N GLY A 707 9.11 8.24 -35.48
CA GLY A 707 10.57 8.12 -35.49
C GLY A 707 11.19 8.23 -34.10
N LYS A 708 10.78 9.24 -33.30
CA LYS A 708 11.27 9.43 -31.92
C LYS A 708 10.79 8.34 -30.97
N LEU A 709 9.57 7.83 -31.15
CA LEU A 709 9.03 6.69 -30.42
C LEU A 709 9.91 5.46 -30.66
N MET A 710 10.23 5.14 -31.92
CA MET A 710 11.12 4.01 -32.25
C MET A 710 12.52 4.18 -31.65
N THR A 711 13.06 5.40 -31.60
CA THR A 711 14.33 5.66 -30.88
C THR A 711 14.20 5.35 -29.38
N ALA A 712 13.19 5.91 -28.71
CA ALA A 712 12.98 5.71 -27.27
C ALA A 712 12.73 4.23 -26.91
N VAL A 713 12.03 3.50 -27.77
CA VAL A 713 11.79 2.04 -27.61
C VAL A 713 13.09 1.25 -27.76
N ARG A 714 13.92 1.53 -28.77
CA ARG A 714 15.24 0.87 -28.94
C ARG A 714 16.21 1.19 -27.81
N GLU A 715 16.17 2.40 -27.25
CA GLU A 715 16.95 2.76 -26.06
C GLU A 715 16.49 2.01 -24.81
N PHE A 716 15.18 1.82 -24.64
CA PHE A 716 14.62 1.04 -23.54
C PHE A 716 14.95 -0.45 -23.67
N GLU A 717 14.75 -1.05 -24.85
CA GLU A 717 15.10 -2.45 -25.15
C GLU A 717 16.57 -2.74 -24.83
N ARG A 718 17.47 -1.94 -25.42
CA ARG A 718 18.90 -2.03 -25.14
C ARG A 718 19.19 -1.89 -23.65
N GLY A 719 18.59 -0.92 -22.98
CA GLY A 719 18.76 -0.71 -21.54
C GLY A 719 18.23 -1.85 -20.66
N VAL A 720 17.29 -2.67 -21.13
CA VAL A 720 16.82 -3.90 -20.45
C VAL A 720 17.78 -5.05 -20.72
N VAL A 721 18.17 -5.29 -21.97
CA VAL A 721 19.06 -6.40 -22.35
C VAL A 721 20.49 -6.23 -21.79
N GLU A 722 21.00 -4.99 -21.71
CA GLU A 722 22.28 -4.65 -21.08
C GLU A 722 22.24 -4.66 -19.54
N ALA A 723 21.07 -4.89 -18.92
CA ALA A 723 20.94 -4.94 -17.47
C ALA A 723 21.59 -6.22 -16.91
N ARG A 724 22.30 -6.09 -15.77
CA ARG A 724 23.03 -7.19 -15.13
C ARG A 724 22.18 -8.45 -14.96
N GLU A 725 20.95 -8.27 -14.53
CA GLU A 725 19.99 -9.33 -14.24
C GLU A 725 19.66 -10.14 -15.52
N PHE A 726 19.55 -9.47 -16.66
CA PHE A 726 19.26 -10.08 -17.97
C PHE A 726 20.51 -10.63 -18.66
N VAL A 727 21.67 -10.01 -18.46
CA VAL A 727 22.97 -10.54 -18.95
C VAL A 727 23.31 -11.85 -18.22
N GLU A 728 23.19 -11.89 -16.89
CA GLU A 728 23.40 -13.11 -16.09
C GLU A 728 22.38 -14.21 -16.44
N GLY A 729 21.12 -13.86 -16.73
CA GLY A 729 20.06 -14.79 -17.13
C GLY A 729 19.99 -15.14 -18.62
N SER A 730 20.88 -14.60 -19.47
CA SER A 730 20.75 -14.57 -20.95
C SER A 730 20.62 -15.92 -21.67
N ARG A 731 20.94 -17.04 -21.00
CA ARG A 731 20.75 -18.41 -21.52
C ARG A 731 19.33 -18.96 -21.33
N ASN A 732 18.53 -18.29 -20.49
CA ASN A 732 17.21 -18.73 -20.01
C ASN A 732 16.11 -17.68 -20.21
N VAL A 733 16.44 -16.54 -20.83
CA VAL A 733 15.50 -15.43 -21.09
C VAL A 733 15.59 -14.94 -22.52
N TRP A 734 14.43 -14.59 -23.05
CA TRP A 734 14.28 -13.78 -24.25
C TRP A 734 13.42 -12.57 -23.92
N VAL A 735 13.88 -11.38 -24.29
CA VAL A 735 13.11 -10.14 -24.24
C VAL A 735 13.04 -9.56 -25.64
N VAL A 736 11.86 -9.10 -26.04
CA VAL A 736 11.64 -8.33 -27.27
C VAL A 736 10.80 -7.10 -26.96
N VAL A 737 11.17 -5.95 -27.52
CA VAL A 737 10.35 -4.74 -27.42
C VAL A 737 10.02 -4.18 -28.79
N ASP A 738 8.74 -4.15 -29.14
CA ASP A 738 8.30 -3.74 -30.46
C ASP A 738 7.05 -2.84 -30.43
N VAL A 739 6.87 -2.05 -31.50
CA VAL A 739 5.71 -1.17 -31.65
C VAL A 739 4.68 -1.86 -32.54
N VAL A 740 3.58 -2.29 -31.92
CA VAL A 740 2.51 -3.06 -32.54
C VAL A 740 1.24 -2.23 -32.70
N ARG A 741 0.46 -2.52 -33.75
CA ARG A 741 -0.79 -1.81 -34.04
C ARG A 741 -1.93 -2.38 -33.19
N ARG A 742 -2.92 -1.55 -32.83
CA ARG A 742 -4.09 -1.97 -32.03
C ARG A 742 -4.69 -3.31 -32.47
N LYS A 743 -4.96 -3.50 -33.77
CA LYS A 743 -5.56 -4.74 -34.30
C LYS A 743 -4.74 -6.01 -34.00
N GLU A 744 -3.42 -5.89 -33.86
CA GLU A 744 -2.53 -7.01 -33.57
C GLU A 744 -2.62 -7.41 -32.10
N VAL A 745 -2.59 -6.44 -31.18
CA VAL A 745 -2.75 -6.66 -29.74
C VAL A 745 -4.11 -7.27 -29.41
N PHE A 746 -5.20 -6.76 -30.01
CA PHE A 746 -6.52 -7.38 -29.87
C PHE A 746 -6.57 -8.81 -30.44
N GLY A 747 -5.79 -9.10 -31.49
CA GLY A 747 -5.68 -10.44 -32.08
C GLY A 747 -4.92 -11.45 -31.21
N MET A 748 -4.14 -10.99 -30.22
CA MET A 748 -3.42 -11.87 -29.29
C MET A 748 -4.33 -12.46 -28.19
N GLY A 749 -5.48 -11.83 -27.89
CA GLY A 749 -6.36 -12.29 -26.80
C GLY A 749 -5.67 -12.21 -25.43
N LEU A 750 -5.00 -11.11 -25.14
CA LEU A 750 -4.27 -10.93 -23.88
C LEU A 750 -5.21 -10.82 -22.67
N GLU A 751 -4.85 -11.53 -21.60
CA GLU A 751 -5.51 -11.50 -20.29
C GLU A 751 -4.49 -11.12 -19.20
N ILE A 752 -4.97 -10.70 -18.03
CA ILE A 752 -4.12 -10.31 -16.89
C ILE A 752 -3.45 -11.57 -16.32
N ASP A 753 -2.12 -11.58 -16.27
CA ASP A 753 -1.35 -12.71 -15.76
C ASP A 753 -1.35 -12.72 -14.23
N ARG A 754 -2.14 -13.62 -13.65
CA ARG A 754 -2.21 -13.86 -12.20
C ARG A 754 -1.31 -15.02 -11.74
N ARG A 755 -0.46 -15.57 -12.62
CA ARG A 755 0.46 -16.66 -12.28
C ARG A 755 1.70 -16.10 -11.59
N GLU A 756 2.12 -16.74 -10.51
CA GLU A 756 3.42 -16.47 -9.89
C GLU A 756 4.56 -17.04 -10.74
N TRP A 757 5.53 -16.18 -11.06
CA TRP A 757 6.73 -16.58 -11.81
C TRP A 757 7.85 -16.86 -10.80
N GLY A 758 7.94 -18.11 -10.37
CA GLY A 758 8.90 -18.55 -9.34
C GLY A 758 8.31 -18.70 -7.94
N GLY A 759 7.18 -19.42 -7.84
CA GLY A 759 6.59 -19.89 -6.58
C GLY A 759 6.01 -21.30 -6.78
N LYS A 760 6.13 -22.17 -5.77
CA LYS A 760 5.67 -23.57 -5.83
C LYS A 760 4.19 -23.67 -6.24
N LYS A 761 3.90 -24.45 -7.29
CA LYS A 761 2.52 -24.82 -7.70
C LYS A 761 1.76 -25.49 -6.55
N ARG A 762 0.66 -24.88 -6.08
CA ARG A 762 -0.49 -25.60 -5.49
C ARG A 762 -1.77 -24.80 -5.68
N GLU A 763 -2.86 -25.47 -6.02
CA GLU A 763 -4.13 -24.84 -6.36
C GLU A 763 -4.89 -24.34 -5.12
N SER A 764 -4.90 -23.03 -4.88
CA SER A 764 -6.12 -22.29 -4.48
C SER A 764 -5.93 -20.77 -4.45
N LEU A 765 -6.58 -20.08 -5.39
CA LEU A 765 -7.24 -18.77 -5.27
C LEU A 765 -6.54 -17.60 -4.52
N ILE A 766 -6.14 -16.58 -5.31
CA ILE A 766 -6.15 -15.12 -5.01
C ILE A 766 -5.06 -14.65 -4.01
N SER A 767 -3.93 -14.10 -4.46
CA SER A 767 -3.76 -12.64 -4.72
C SER A 767 -2.37 -12.35 -5.33
N ALA A 768 -2.25 -11.36 -6.21
CA ALA A 768 -0.99 -11.10 -6.94
C ALA A 768 -0.37 -9.71 -6.69
N GLU A 769 0.92 -9.75 -6.32
CA GLU A 769 1.99 -8.74 -6.51
C GLU A 769 1.90 -7.36 -5.81
N LEU A 770 2.82 -7.14 -4.85
CA LEU A 770 3.93 -6.17 -5.02
C LEU A 770 5.03 -6.34 -3.95
N GLY A 771 6.28 -6.15 -4.36
CA GLY A 771 7.52 -6.28 -3.56
C GLY A 771 8.71 -6.22 -4.51
N THR A 772 9.83 -5.55 -4.18
CA THR A 772 10.94 -5.36 -5.15
C THR A 772 12.31 -5.16 -4.48
N SER A 773 13.24 -6.09 -4.75
CA SER A 773 14.64 -6.04 -4.35
C SER A 773 15.60 -5.82 -5.53
N ILE A 774 16.72 -5.16 -5.24
CA ILE A 774 17.93 -5.12 -6.08
C ILE A 774 19.13 -5.19 -5.12
N ALA A 775 20.03 -6.14 -5.30
CA ALA A 775 21.21 -6.35 -4.43
C ALA A 775 22.42 -5.45 -4.79
N PRO A 776 23.37 -5.19 -3.86
CA PRO A 776 24.29 -4.07 -3.93
C PRO A 776 25.61 -4.32 -4.69
N PHE A 777 26.25 -3.23 -5.13
CA PHE A 777 27.64 -3.22 -5.63
C PHE A 777 28.63 -2.76 -4.55
N SER A 778 29.73 -3.50 -4.41
CA SER A 778 30.85 -3.18 -3.52
C SER A 778 31.84 -2.20 -4.17
N VAL A 779 32.45 -1.32 -3.35
CA VAL A 779 33.55 -0.44 -3.76
C VAL A 779 34.87 -1.02 -3.23
N PRO A 780 35.81 -1.47 -4.09
CA PRO A 780 37.10 -1.96 -3.64
C PRO A 780 38.07 -0.81 -3.36
N ALA A 781 38.75 -0.85 -2.21
CA ALA A 781 39.91 0.00 -1.94
C ALA A 781 41.18 -0.59 -2.58
N SER A 782 42.08 0.30 -2.99
CA SER A 782 43.36 0.00 -3.67
C SER A 782 44.30 -0.94 -2.89
N SER A 783 44.91 -1.90 -3.59
CA SER A 783 46.32 -2.33 -3.39
C SER A 783 46.84 -3.07 -4.63
N ALA A 784 48.14 -2.95 -4.92
CA ALA A 784 48.75 -3.37 -6.19
C ALA A 784 49.57 -4.67 -6.10
N ALA A 785 49.59 -5.48 -7.17
CA ALA A 785 50.75 -6.30 -7.61
C ALA A 785 50.55 -6.99 -8.99
N THR A 786 51.23 -6.44 -10.00
CA THR A 786 52.12 -7.11 -10.99
C THR A 786 51.86 -8.56 -11.50
N GLN A 787 51.54 -8.68 -12.80
CA GLN A 787 52.03 -9.63 -13.86
C GLN A 787 52.16 -11.15 -13.51
N HIS A 788 51.62 -12.09 -14.32
CA HIS A 788 52.27 -12.54 -15.57
C HIS A 788 51.40 -13.49 -16.45
N THR A 789 51.62 -13.40 -17.76
CA THR A 789 51.63 -14.45 -18.84
C THR A 789 51.48 -15.93 -18.42
N SER A 790 50.86 -16.88 -19.16
CA SER A 790 50.74 -17.07 -20.62
C SER A 790 49.73 -18.18 -21.03
N SER A 791 49.43 -18.26 -22.34
CA SER A 791 48.67 -19.30 -23.09
C SER A 791 49.37 -20.69 -23.11
N THR A 792 48.88 -21.78 -23.76
CA THR A 792 47.93 -21.98 -24.90
C THR A 792 47.41 -23.45 -24.96
N THR A 793 46.42 -23.76 -25.84
CA THR A 793 46.15 -25.08 -26.52
C THR A 793 45.69 -26.30 -25.68
N GLN A 794 45.00 -27.36 -26.17
CA GLN A 794 44.01 -27.64 -27.24
C GLN A 794 43.83 -29.20 -27.36
N THR A 795 42.59 -29.71 -27.44
CA THR A 795 42.18 -30.95 -28.21
C THR A 795 42.71 -32.35 -27.76
N PRO A 796 42.30 -33.50 -28.37
CA PRO A 796 40.93 -34.05 -28.39
C PRO A 796 40.86 -35.61 -28.18
N SER A 797 39.68 -36.23 -28.10
CA SER A 797 39.50 -37.65 -28.54
C SER A 797 38.05 -38.11 -28.83
N ILE A 798 37.96 -38.93 -29.87
CA ILE A 798 36.81 -39.59 -30.56
C ILE A 798 36.45 -40.90 -29.79
N SER A 799 35.21 -41.43 -29.64
CA SER A 799 34.31 -41.99 -30.68
C SER A 799 32.89 -42.43 -30.18
N LYS A 800 31.92 -42.35 -31.11
CA LYS A 800 30.62 -43.07 -31.37
C LYS A 800 30.43 -44.53 -30.84
N PRO A 801 29.23 -45.19 -30.99
CA PRO A 801 27.81 -44.74 -30.83
C PRO A 801 26.84 -45.80 -30.22
N SER A 802 25.60 -45.44 -29.85
CA SER A 802 24.46 -46.38 -29.77
C SER A 802 23.09 -45.70 -30.05
N LYS A 803 21.99 -46.47 -30.18
CA LYS A 803 20.78 -46.11 -30.97
C LYS A 803 19.57 -45.66 -30.14
N GLN A 804 18.78 -44.73 -30.71
CA GLN A 804 17.51 -44.20 -30.19
C GLN A 804 16.25 -45.03 -30.57
N PRO A 805 15.13 -44.86 -29.84
CA PRO A 805 13.76 -44.86 -30.36
C PRO A 805 13.26 -43.42 -30.68
N LYS A 806 12.19 -43.28 -31.48
CA LYS A 806 11.87 -42.05 -32.25
C LYS A 806 10.84 -41.13 -31.59
N HIS A 807 11.11 -39.81 -31.56
CA HIS A 807 10.14 -38.75 -31.19
C HIS A 807 9.31 -38.25 -32.39
N LYS A 808 8.17 -37.58 -32.10
CA LYS A 808 7.42 -36.76 -33.08
C LYS A 808 8.05 -35.35 -33.16
N PRO A 809 8.05 -34.69 -34.34
CA PRO A 809 8.85 -33.47 -34.55
C PRO A 809 8.18 -32.20 -34.00
N THR A 810 8.95 -31.40 -33.27
CA THR A 810 8.63 -30.03 -32.84
C THR A 810 8.39 -29.11 -34.05
N PRO A 811 7.53 -28.08 -33.94
CA PRO A 811 7.38 -27.07 -35.00
C PRO A 811 8.69 -26.35 -35.29
N LEU A 812 9.02 -26.12 -36.56
CA LEU A 812 10.28 -25.46 -36.94
C LEU A 812 10.26 -23.98 -36.51
N ARG A 813 11.26 -23.59 -35.72
CA ARG A 813 11.52 -22.20 -35.33
C ARG A 813 11.72 -21.31 -36.57
N PRO A 814 11.09 -20.13 -36.66
CA PRO A 814 11.17 -19.26 -37.84
C PRO A 814 12.53 -18.56 -37.97
N ALA A 815 12.92 -18.25 -39.22
CA ALA A 815 14.25 -17.71 -39.56
C ALA A 815 14.75 -16.55 -38.69
N HIS A 816 13.86 -15.66 -38.24
CA HIS A 816 14.23 -14.49 -37.45
C HIS A 816 14.77 -14.84 -36.06
N GLU A 817 14.25 -15.90 -35.43
CA GLU A 817 14.74 -16.42 -34.14
C GLU A 817 16.15 -17.00 -34.28
N ILE A 818 16.43 -17.66 -35.41
CA ILE A 818 17.75 -18.22 -35.74
C ILE A 818 18.78 -17.11 -35.99
N ILE A 819 18.40 -16.10 -36.79
CA ILE A 819 19.25 -14.93 -37.08
C ILE A 819 19.56 -14.16 -35.80
N ALA A 820 18.60 -14.06 -34.87
CA ALA A 820 18.80 -13.46 -33.56
C ALA A 820 19.76 -14.31 -32.69
N ARG A 821 19.56 -15.62 -32.62
CA ARG A 821 20.44 -16.54 -31.85
C ARG A 821 21.90 -16.37 -32.24
N ILE A 822 22.21 -16.37 -33.53
CA ILE A 822 23.58 -16.20 -34.05
C ILE A 822 24.12 -14.78 -33.85
N LYS A 823 23.26 -13.76 -33.72
CA LYS A 823 23.68 -12.36 -33.50
C LYS A 823 24.01 -12.03 -32.05
N TRP A 824 23.40 -12.73 -31.09
CA TRP A 824 23.42 -12.34 -29.68
C TRP A 824 24.02 -13.37 -28.73
N ASP A 825 24.20 -14.63 -29.17
CA ASP A 825 24.86 -15.66 -28.36
C ASP A 825 26.37 -15.48 -28.33
N ALA A 826 26.95 -15.28 -27.15
CA ALA A 826 28.40 -15.06 -27.00
C ALA A 826 29.25 -16.28 -27.44
N ASP A 827 28.66 -17.46 -27.44
CA ASP A 827 29.28 -18.72 -27.87
C ASP A 827 29.23 -18.92 -29.42
N LEU A 828 28.57 -18.02 -30.19
CA LEU A 828 28.43 -18.09 -31.66
C LEU A 828 28.96 -16.83 -32.37
N ASP A 829 30.03 -16.98 -33.15
CA ASP A 829 30.52 -15.88 -34.01
C ASP A 829 29.75 -15.80 -35.33
N ILE A 830 29.00 -14.70 -35.50
CA ILE A 830 28.23 -14.33 -36.69
C ILE A 830 29.02 -14.36 -38.01
N ALA A 831 30.34 -14.13 -37.98
CA ALA A 831 31.18 -14.14 -39.17
C ALA A 831 31.28 -15.54 -39.83
N ASN A 832 30.96 -16.59 -39.08
CA ASN A 832 31.00 -17.99 -39.52
C ASN A 832 29.71 -18.45 -40.22
N TYR A 833 28.70 -17.58 -40.41
CA TYR A 833 27.39 -17.96 -40.93
C TYR A 833 27.00 -17.24 -42.23
N LEU A 834 26.39 -18.00 -43.13
CA LEU A 834 25.82 -17.53 -44.40
C LEU A 834 24.31 -17.77 -44.41
N ILE A 835 23.56 -16.81 -44.96
CA ILE A 835 22.10 -16.85 -45.07
C ILE A 835 21.65 -16.93 -46.52
N GLY A 836 20.82 -17.93 -46.83
CA GLY A 836 20.20 -18.14 -48.14
C GLY A 836 18.79 -17.56 -48.19
N TYR A 837 18.51 -16.73 -49.19
CA TYR A 837 17.22 -16.06 -49.37
C TYR A 837 16.73 -16.08 -50.83
N GLU A 838 15.42 -16.04 -51.04
CA GLU A 838 14.78 -16.07 -52.35
C GLU A 838 14.68 -14.67 -52.98
N ASP A 839 15.54 -14.42 -53.98
CA ASP A 839 15.59 -13.22 -54.81
C ASP A 839 14.43 -13.18 -55.81
N ARG A 840 14.00 -11.98 -56.22
CA ARG A 840 12.82 -11.78 -57.10
C ARG A 840 13.04 -12.24 -58.54
N PHE A 841 14.29 -12.39 -58.99
CA PHE A 841 14.64 -12.59 -60.39
C PHE A 841 15.66 -13.73 -60.61
N VAL A 842 16.50 -14.05 -59.62
CA VAL A 842 17.65 -14.97 -59.79
C VAL A 842 17.55 -16.24 -58.93
N GLY A 843 16.47 -16.44 -58.19
CA GLY A 843 16.29 -17.61 -57.31
C GLY A 843 16.99 -17.46 -55.96
N VAL A 844 17.47 -18.55 -55.37
CA VAL A 844 18.10 -18.49 -54.03
C VAL A 844 19.51 -17.91 -54.14
N LYS A 845 19.74 -16.76 -53.50
CA LYS A 845 21.06 -16.13 -53.31
C LYS A 845 21.55 -16.33 -51.88
N GLU A 846 22.86 -16.28 -51.68
CA GLU A 846 23.48 -16.31 -50.35
C GLU A 846 24.20 -14.98 -50.05
N MET A 847 24.29 -14.63 -48.76
CA MET A 847 25.13 -13.54 -48.25
C MET A 847 25.67 -13.87 -46.86
N GLU A 848 26.67 -13.11 -46.41
CA GLU A 848 27.16 -13.18 -45.02
C GLU A 848 26.08 -12.72 -44.04
N LEU A 849 25.83 -13.49 -42.98
CA LEU A 849 24.76 -13.19 -42.02
C LEU A 849 24.98 -11.85 -41.30
N GLY A 850 26.24 -11.44 -41.11
CA GLY A 850 26.59 -10.11 -40.58
C GLY A 850 26.12 -8.94 -41.47
N ARG A 851 25.88 -9.16 -42.76
CA ARG A 851 25.31 -8.15 -43.68
C ARG A 851 23.78 -8.15 -43.67
N TRP A 852 23.12 -9.10 -43.00
CA TRP A 852 21.67 -9.19 -42.99
C TRP A 852 21.00 -8.05 -42.18
N LYS A 853 20.33 -7.16 -42.91
CA LYS A 853 19.56 -6.02 -42.37
C LYS A 853 18.11 -6.43 -42.08
N SER A 854 17.65 -6.15 -40.87
CA SER A 854 16.27 -6.42 -40.41
C SER A 854 15.34 -5.20 -40.50
N GLU A 855 15.86 -4.03 -40.86
CA GLU A 855 15.13 -2.76 -40.86
C GLU A 855 14.47 -2.49 -42.22
N SER A 856 13.13 -2.34 -42.24
CA SER A 856 12.32 -2.26 -43.46
C SER A 856 12.44 -0.94 -44.25
N THR A 857 13.25 0.00 -43.78
CA THR A 857 13.52 1.29 -44.43
C THR A 857 14.91 1.35 -45.09
N ASP A 858 15.69 0.27 -45.01
CA ASP A 858 16.98 0.13 -45.68
C ASP A 858 16.75 -0.23 -47.18
N GLU A 859 17.55 0.33 -48.09
CA GLU A 859 17.40 0.11 -49.54
C GLU A 859 17.71 -1.34 -49.94
N GLU A 860 18.54 -2.04 -49.15
CA GLU A 860 18.90 -3.45 -49.35
C GLU A 860 18.01 -4.44 -48.54
N PHE A 861 16.87 -3.99 -47.98
CA PHE A 861 16.03 -4.82 -47.11
C PHE A 861 15.40 -6.04 -47.82
N ILE A 862 15.62 -7.23 -47.24
CA ILE A 862 15.03 -8.49 -47.70
C ILE A 862 14.04 -9.02 -46.64
N PRO A 863 12.73 -9.11 -46.97
CA PRO A 863 11.73 -9.63 -46.04
C PRO A 863 12.02 -11.04 -45.51
N LEU A 864 11.88 -11.23 -44.19
CA LEU A 864 12.17 -12.49 -43.47
C LEU A 864 11.45 -13.73 -44.03
N HIS A 865 10.27 -13.57 -44.64
CA HIS A 865 9.55 -14.66 -45.29
C HIS A 865 10.26 -15.23 -46.53
N ARG A 866 11.37 -14.64 -46.96
CA ARG A 866 12.20 -15.09 -48.10
C ARG A 866 13.41 -15.90 -47.68
N VAL A 867 13.74 -15.97 -46.38
CA VAL A 867 14.85 -16.79 -45.90
C VAL A 867 14.49 -18.27 -46.11
N VAL A 868 15.43 -19.01 -46.68
CA VAL A 868 15.28 -20.43 -47.05
C VAL A 868 16.12 -21.31 -46.14
N TRP A 869 17.37 -20.94 -45.88
CA TRP A 869 18.29 -21.68 -45.00
C TRP A 869 19.39 -20.78 -44.41
N ILE A 870 20.08 -21.27 -43.38
CA ILE A 870 21.29 -20.70 -42.79
C ILE A 870 22.32 -21.83 -42.65
N ARG A 871 23.58 -21.58 -43.06
CA ARG A 871 24.66 -22.58 -43.05
C ARG A 871 25.96 -22.01 -42.51
N LEU A 872 26.89 -22.88 -42.13
CA LEU A 872 28.26 -22.50 -41.81
C LEU A 872 29.04 -22.09 -43.08
N LYS A 873 30.01 -21.20 -42.88
CA LYS A 873 30.94 -20.66 -43.89
C LYS A 873 32.17 -21.56 -44.12
N ASP A 874 32.26 -22.68 -43.41
CA ASP A 874 33.34 -23.66 -43.49
C ASP A 874 33.32 -24.48 -44.80
N ASP A 875 34.41 -25.21 -45.08
CA ASP A 875 34.55 -26.04 -46.29
C ASP A 875 33.49 -27.14 -46.42
N GLY A 876 32.80 -27.49 -45.32
CA GLY A 876 31.69 -28.43 -45.30
C GLY A 876 30.32 -27.81 -45.60
N GLY A 877 30.16 -26.48 -45.42
CA GLY A 877 28.94 -25.74 -45.73
C GLY A 877 27.69 -26.24 -44.97
N ALA A 878 27.86 -26.74 -43.75
CA ALA A 878 26.81 -27.49 -43.04
C ALA A 878 25.56 -26.63 -42.83
N ILE A 879 24.40 -27.14 -43.26
CA ILE A 879 23.10 -26.49 -43.06
C ILE A 879 22.72 -26.59 -41.58
N MET A 880 22.69 -25.44 -40.91
CA MET A 880 22.35 -25.33 -39.49
C MET A 880 20.87 -24.99 -39.29
N TRP A 881 20.21 -24.42 -40.31
CA TRP A 881 18.76 -24.26 -40.33
C TRP A 881 18.23 -24.27 -41.77
N ASP A 882 17.10 -24.93 -42.04
CA ASP A 882 16.46 -24.97 -43.36
C ASP A 882 14.94 -25.06 -43.24
N ARG A 883 14.25 -24.08 -43.85
CA ARG A 883 12.80 -23.92 -43.82
C ARG A 883 12.04 -24.99 -44.61
N ARG A 884 12.60 -25.44 -45.74
CA ARG A 884 11.97 -26.42 -46.64
C ARG A 884 12.21 -27.84 -46.16
N ARG A 885 13.38 -28.10 -45.58
CA ARG A 885 13.78 -29.41 -45.03
C ARG A 885 13.41 -29.58 -43.55
N LYS A 886 12.95 -28.50 -42.90
CA LYS A 886 12.66 -28.41 -41.45
C LYS A 886 13.85 -28.85 -40.59
N ILE A 887 15.03 -28.30 -40.86
CA ILE A 887 16.24 -28.52 -40.06
C ILE A 887 16.42 -27.33 -39.13
N ASP A 888 16.73 -27.57 -37.86
CA ASP A 888 17.18 -26.55 -36.91
C ASP A 888 18.16 -27.17 -35.91
N CYS A 889 19.44 -26.86 -36.11
CA CYS A 889 20.56 -27.31 -35.28
C CYS A 889 20.88 -26.33 -34.14
N PHE A 890 20.11 -25.23 -33.98
CA PHE A 890 20.30 -24.24 -32.92
C PHE A 890 19.37 -24.48 -31.74
N PHE A 891 18.11 -24.85 -32.00
CA PHE A 891 17.11 -25.14 -30.97
C PHE A 891 16.56 -26.58 -31.03
N GLY A 892 17.12 -27.44 -31.89
CA GLY A 892 16.69 -28.82 -32.05
C GLY A 892 15.27 -28.98 -32.62
N SER A 893 14.69 -27.94 -33.22
CA SER A 893 13.31 -27.97 -33.72
C SER A 893 13.19 -28.65 -35.09
N GLY A 894 11.97 -29.06 -35.47
CA GLY A 894 11.74 -29.74 -36.74
C GLY A 894 12.23 -31.19 -36.77
N VAL A 895 12.85 -31.59 -37.89
CA VAL A 895 13.28 -32.96 -38.20
C VAL A 895 14.72 -33.22 -37.74
N GLY A 896 15.32 -32.28 -36.99
CA GLY A 896 16.66 -32.39 -36.40
C GLY A 896 16.70 -32.79 -34.91
N ALA A 897 15.56 -33.06 -34.28
CA ALA A 897 15.47 -33.47 -32.88
C ALA A 897 16.02 -34.89 -32.66
N SER A 898 17.33 -35.03 -32.46
CA SER A 898 18.01 -36.29 -32.12
C SER A 898 19.30 -36.11 -31.35
#